data_AF-A0A372RLE2-F1
#
_entry.id   AF-A0A372RLE2-F1
#
_cell.length_a   1.000
_cell.length_b   1.000
_cell.length_c   1.000
_cell.angle_alpha   90.00
_cell.angle_beta   90.00
_cell.angle_gamma   90.00
#
_symmetry.space_group_name_H-M   'P 1'
#
loop_
_entity.id
_entity.type
_entity.pdbx_description
1 polymer ?
#
loop_
_entity_poly.entity_id
_entity_poly.type
_entity_poly.pdbx_seq_one_letter_code
_entity_poly.pdbx_strand_id
1 'polypeptide(L)'
;MLKMLNLAKMLIIFMYLTSICCCFFISSQNASSPNTPPQDTSLQDIWYTYEEPIEGLLLYETYTLKDGTLILWMAFEDEEDPSCMLPYFYLRLIERTGQITYINLNYTFPPEAVCPINITYIPLNNNYIMIIYVKSNNGVKGKYGLIINYDSEIISEIHLGNVNDYIIDNGRLEKGFIRIEKHDKKGIAACHWLSIPDITTGKVVELGSGKFSVPNLLSYTFVNSFNFRLIDGGIGYAYILKYDEVESSAINDPNIQYWKIYVSFIKEETYLSTTPSPVYQTTTKLNNIIFNSCTYNNGVGYICIVSLNNTVTNRNQSRTEVNYYRLEFLTTGAFIQFDMIPKEISNTNNLDLSSLIYGGFLVRKYYTNTTAMDFYILDNNGKYKSGGSFGPEFVFYNIFLRNGTLLEIKKQTGNKLEILLKPILRLYNQGAEYNNPVIESTKPAVHEFIDSSINEITIKYSIPINGDLYKPNLLRQTISGDSKLCTVGSDNHTVHIPIFSSTFNQPNSSYHVVIDNNFVISQERNEPLLGIIGKTWMISTKTFKAKQHSVSVTGLLRLNEEGSSKFLQTNQSEFFNNIIQAFSKIIPIDKQRITTNGEWQNDPTFPKKVLLSFTINEAKSAIEPSSKTIFDNLGTFIERKGFTALSNNEYTSLIDESASFTITHYFGKFLPLIIIFLDFAVDLIFTLLRVNYTPHLVIPNKYFQPHYHKDQGRLYFGVVS
;
A
#
# COMPACT_ATOMS: atom_id res chain seq x y z
N MET A 1 68.29 16.93 -12.30
CA MET A 1 68.21 15.97 -13.43
C MET A 1 68.28 14.50 -13.02
N LEU A 2 69.09 14.10 -12.02
CA LEU A 2 69.22 12.68 -11.62
C LEU A 2 67.99 12.08 -10.89
N LYS A 3 67.08 12.90 -10.34
CA LYS A 3 65.83 12.43 -9.68
C LYS A 3 64.67 12.14 -10.64
N MET A 4 64.62 12.76 -11.83
CA MET A 4 63.57 12.52 -12.82
C MET A 4 63.80 11.22 -13.63
N LEU A 5 65.06 10.80 -13.77
CA LEU A 5 65.42 9.55 -14.46
C LEU A 5 65.09 8.29 -13.64
N ASN A 6 65.00 8.40 -12.31
CA ASN A 6 64.65 7.29 -11.42
C ASN A 6 63.12 7.05 -11.35
N LEU A 7 62.30 8.09 -11.54
CA LEU A 7 60.84 7.94 -11.53
C LEU A 7 60.32 7.24 -12.80
N ALA A 8 60.93 7.55 -13.96
CA ALA A 8 60.61 6.90 -15.23
C ALA A 8 61.05 5.41 -15.27
N LYS A 9 62.16 5.05 -14.62
CA LYS A 9 62.59 3.65 -14.48
C LYS A 9 61.71 2.84 -13.52
N MET A 10 61.20 3.45 -12.45
CA MET A 10 60.25 2.82 -11.53
C MET A 10 58.88 2.54 -12.18
N LEU A 11 58.39 3.44 -13.04
CA LEU A 11 57.13 3.22 -13.77
C LEU A 11 57.22 2.12 -14.84
N ILE A 12 58.38 1.96 -15.48
CA ILE A 12 58.60 0.92 -16.50
C ILE A 12 58.75 -0.47 -15.87
N ILE A 13 59.32 -0.57 -14.66
CA ILE A 13 59.40 -1.83 -13.90
C ILE A 13 58.04 -2.23 -13.32
N PHE A 14 57.20 -1.26 -12.93
CA PHE A 14 55.86 -1.52 -12.39
C PHE A 14 54.85 -1.99 -13.46
N MET A 15 54.97 -1.50 -14.70
CA MET A 15 54.14 -1.98 -15.82
C MET A 15 54.52 -3.38 -16.34
N TYR A 16 55.76 -3.84 -16.08
CA TYR A 16 56.17 -5.21 -16.44
C TYR A 16 55.81 -6.27 -15.40
N LEU A 17 55.58 -5.89 -14.13
CA LEU A 17 55.20 -6.84 -13.07
C LEU A 17 53.69 -7.17 -12.99
N THR A 18 52.82 -6.36 -13.58
CA THR A 18 51.35 -6.57 -13.55
C THR A 18 50.83 -7.42 -14.71
N SER A 19 51.69 -7.85 -15.63
CA SER A 19 51.30 -8.65 -16.81
C SER A 19 51.56 -10.16 -16.70
N ILE A 20 52.01 -10.69 -15.55
CA ILE A 20 52.37 -12.13 -15.38
C ILE A 20 51.65 -12.81 -14.17
N CYS A 21 50.57 -12.24 -13.62
CA CYS A 21 49.79 -12.88 -12.53
C CYS A 21 48.34 -13.21 -12.89
N CYS A 22 48.05 -13.50 -14.16
CA CYS A 22 46.78 -14.11 -14.58
C CYS A 22 47.02 -15.56 -15.01
N CYS A 23 47.06 -16.49 -14.05
CA CYS A 23 46.68 -17.90 -14.21
C CYS A 23 46.72 -18.60 -12.83
N PHE A 24 45.77 -19.52 -12.62
CA PHE A 24 45.56 -20.39 -11.47
C PHE A 24 44.83 -19.79 -10.27
N PHE A 25 43.51 -20.04 -10.19
CA PHE A 25 42.92 -20.82 -9.10
C PHE A 25 41.62 -21.47 -9.58
N ILE A 26 41.68 -22.79 -9.80
CA ILE A 26 40.55 -23.70 -9.81
C ILE A 26 40.50 -24.36 -8.42
N SER A 27 39.28 -24.60 -7.96
CA SER A 27 38.85 -25.43 -6.82
C SER A 27 38.87 -24.82 -5.42
N SER A 28 37.67 -24.52 -4.91
CA SER A 28 37.30 -24.90 -3.55
C SER A 28 35.81 -25.26 -3.48
N GLN A 29 35.61 -26.56 -3.29
CA GLN A 29 34.57 -27.26 -2.55
C GLN A 29 33.19 -26.62 -2.36
N ASN A 30 32.21 -27.29 -2.97
CA ASN A 30 30.80 -27.30 -2.59
C ASN A 30 30.64 -27.55 -1.08
N ALA A 31 30.15 -26.56 -0.36
CA ALA A 31 29.43 -26.76 0.89
C ALA A 31 27.94 -26.60 0.59
N SER A 32 27.24 -27.72 0.46
CA SER A 32 25.79 -27.80 0.44
C SER A 32 25.23 -27.24 1.74
N SER A 33 24.50 -26.13 1.66
CA SER A 33 23.61 -25.64 2.70
C SER A 33 22.18 -25.78 2.16
N PRO A 34 21.34 -26.67 2.74
CA PRO A 34 19.96 -26.80 2.36
C PRO A 34 19.18 -25.72 3.11
N ASN A 35 18.59 -24.77 2.40
CA ASN A 35 17.46 -23.98 2.90
C ASN A 35 16.68 -23.47 1.70
N THR A 36 16.15 -24.40 0.93
CA THR A 36 14.94 -24.15 0.14
C THR A 36 13.82 -23.95 1.17
N PRO A 37 13.14 -22.78 1.22
CA PRO A 37 11.86 -22.72 1.91
C PRO A 37 10.95 -23.75 1.24
N PRO A 38 10.07 -24.44 1.97
CA PRO A 38 9.18 -25.41 1.36
C PRO A 38 8.33 -24.67 0.31
N GLN A 39 8.59 -24.93 -0.97
CA GLN A 39 7.53 -24.87 -1.96
C GLN A 39 6.52 -25.94 -1.55
N ASP A 40 5.26 -25.57 -1.61
CA ASP A 40 4.07 -26.34 -1.21
C ASP A 40 3.70 -26.24 0.28
N THR A 41 3.19 -25.08 0.71
CA THR A 41 2.34 -25.04 1.91
C THR A 41 1.04 -25.77 1.59
N SER A 42 0.98 -27.04 2.01
CA SER A 42 -0.25 -27.81 2.09
C SER A 42 -1.38 -26.98 2.71
N LEU A 43 -2.60 -27.13 2.19
CA LEU A 43 -3.86 -26.65 2.78
C LEU A 43 -4.10 -27.33 4.13
N GLN A 44 -3.33 -26.98 5.16
CA GLN A 44 -3.51 -27.45 6.51
C GLN A 44 -4.29 -26.41 7.31
N ASP A 45 -5.25 -26.91 8.06
CA ASP A 45 -5.96 -26.15 9.07
C ASP A 45 -4.94 -25.63 10.10
N ILE A 46 -4.97 -24.35 10.41
CA ILE A 46 -4.13 -23.74 11.44
C ILE A 46 -4.97 -23.57 12.69
N TRP A 47 -4.48 -24.12 13.80
CA TRP A 47 -5.08 -24.02 15.11
C TRP A 47 -4.17 -23.23 16.03
N TYR A 48 -4.73 -22.27 16.76
CA TYR A 48 -4.01 -21.60 17.84
C TYR A 48 -4.95 -21.17 18.95
N THR A 49 -4.37 -20.91 20.13
CA THR A 49 -5.10 -20.44 21.30
C THR A 49 -4.64 -19.03 21.62
N TYR A 50 -5.60 -18.11 21.76
CA TYR A 50 -5.39 -16.79 22.32
C TYR A 50 -5.84 -16.81 23.79
N GLU A 51 -5.02 -16.23 24.67
CA GLU A 51 -5.35 -16.10 26.09
C GLU A 51 -5.48 -14.61 26.41
N GLU A 52 -6.69 -14.20 26.80
CA GLU A 52 -7.01 -12.83 27.17
C GLU A 52 -6.39 -12.49 28.54
N PRO A 53 -5.56 -11.44 28.63
CA PRO A 53 -4.94 -11.04 29.90
C PRO A 53 -5.93 -10.46 30.91
N ILE A 54 -7.07 -9.91 30.47
CA ILE A 54 -8.07 -9.31 31.37
C ILE A 54 -9.11 -10.38 31.76
N GLU A 55 -9.14 -10.73 33.05
CA GLU A 55 -10.12 -11.68 33.57
C GLU A 55 -11.56 -11.15 33.48
N GLY A 56 -12.48 -12.03 33.07
CA GLY A 56 -13.90 -11.71 32.90
C GLY A 56 -14.26 -11.04 31.58
N LEU A 57 -13.28 -10.70 30.73
CA LEU A 57 -13.52 -10.09 29.43
C LEU A 57 -13.89 -11.17 28.39
N LEU A 58 -15.04 -11.01 27.73
CA LEU A 58 -15.61 -11.99 26.81
C LEU A 58 -15.58 -11.51 25.36
N LEU A 59 -15.39 -12.44 24.42
CA LEU A 59 -15.48 -12.15 22.99
C LEU A 59 -16.92 -11.82 22.59
N TYR A 60 -17.12 -10.61 22.06
CA TYR A 60 -18.40 -10.13 21.56
C TYR A 60 -18.55 -10.33 20.06
N GLU A 61 -17.57 -9.88 19.26
CA GLU A 61 -17.60 -9.99 17.80
C GLU A 61 -16.19 -10.05 17.20
N THR A 62 -16.08 -10.51 15.95
CA THR A 62 -14.82 -10.57 15.21
C THR A 62 -14.92 -9.86 13.88
N TYR A 63 -13.84 -9.21 13.46
CA TYR A 63 -13.74 -8.54 12.18
C TYR A 63 -12.42 -8.89 11.49
N THR A 64 -12.46 -9.09 10.18
CA THR A 64 -11.27 -9.40 9.38
C THR A 64 -10.93 -8.23 8.46
N LEU A 65 -9.67 -7.79 8.50
CA LEU A 65 -9.18 -6.71 7.65
C LEU A 65 -8.57 -7.22 6.34
N LYS A 66 -8.51 -6.34 5.34
CA LYS A 66 -7.99 -6.67 3.99
C LYS A 66 -6.52 -7.12 4.01
N ASP A 67 -5.71 -6.56 4.92
CA ASP A 67 -4.31 -6.93 5.13
C ASP A 67 -4.13 -8.29 5.86
N GLY A 68 -5.23 -8.88 6.33
CA GLY A 68 -5.26 -10.13 7.06
C GLY A 68 -5.11 -9.99 8.57
N THR A 69 -5.24 -8.78 9.12
CA THR A 69 -5.37 -8.57 10.56
C THR A 69 -6.74 -9.04 11.05
N LEU A 70 -6.76 -9.78 12.16
CA LEU A 70 -7.98 -10.16 12.89
C LEU A 70 -8.21 -9.16 14.02
N ILE A 71 -9.41 -8.60 14.10
CA ILE A 71 -9.85 -7.79 15.24
C ILE A 71 -10.81 -8.62 16.07
N LEU A 72 -10.48 -8.81 17.35
CA LEU A 72 -11.40 -9.33 18.35
C LEU A 72 -11.97 -8.13 19.11
N TRP A 73 -13.29 -7.97 19.07
CA TRP A 73 -13.99 -7.02 19.93
C TRP A 73 -14.43 -7.75 21.19
N MET A 74 -13.89 -7.30 22.32
CA MET A 74 -14.11 -7.88 23.62
C MET A 74 -14.95 -6.94 24.49
N ALA A 75 -15.82 -7.49 25.33
CA ALA A 75 -16.69 -6.74 26.22
C ALA A 75 -16.92 -7.47 27.55
N PHE A 76 -17.30 -6.71 28.58
CA PHE A 76 -17.89 -7.29 29.78
C PHE A 76 -19.40 -7.35 29.58
N GLU A 77 -19.97 -8.55 29.70
CA GLU A 77 -21.42 -8.74 29.67
C GLU A 77 -22.05 -8.11 30.92
N ASP A 78 -23.24 -7.53 30.75
CA ASP A 78 -24.08 -7.15 31.88
C ASP A 78 -24.76 -8.41 32.44
N GLU A 79 -24.61 -8.66 33.75
CA GLU A 79 -25.15 -9.86 34.40
C GLU A 79 -26.69 -9.90 34.42
N GLU A 80 -27.36 -8.74 34.34
CA GLU A 80 -28.81 -8.62 34.38
C GLU A 80 -29.44 -8.64 32.97
N ASP A 81 -28.79 -8.03 31.98
CA ASP A 81 -29.26 -8.00 30.58
C ASP A 81 -28.15 -8.35 29.56
N PRO A 82 -28.13 -9.57 29.01
CA PRO A 82 -27.11 -10.00 28.05
C PRO A 82 -27.18 -9.26 26.69
N SER A 83 -28.21 -8.46 26.44
CA SER A 83 -28.25 -7.56 25.27
C SER A 83 -27.44 -6.27 25.47
N CYS A 84 -26.92 -6.08 26.69
CA CYS A 84 -26.19 -4.90 27.12
C CYS A 84 -24.75 -5.28 27.53
N MET A 85 -23.85 -4.31 27.45
CA MET A 85 -22.46 -4.47 27.91
C MET A 85 -22.07 -3.31 28.81
N LEU A 86 -21.05 -3.53 29.65
CA LEU A 86 -20.43 -2.43 30.36
C LEU A 86 -19.89 -1.39 29.37
N PRO A 87 -19.86 -0.10 29.72
CA PRO A 87 -19.64 0.99 28.77
C PRO A 87 -18.18 1.15 28.31
N TYR A 88 -17.37 0.09 28.39
CA TYR A 88 -15.96 0.06 28.02
C TYR A 88 -15.76 -0.64 26.69
N PHE A 89 -14.72 -0.25 25.95
CA PHE A 89 -14.49 -0.75 24.60
C PHE A 89 -13.08 -1.30 24.44
N TYR A 90 -13.00 -2.60 24.12
CA TYR A 90 -11.74 -3.34 24.05
C TYR A 90 -11.58 -3.99 22.68
N LEU A 91 -10.46 -3.70 22.01
CA LEU A 91 -10.09 -4.40 20.77
C LEU A 91 -8.75 -5.11 20.95
N ARG A 92 -8.62 -6.27 20.29
CA ARG A 92 -7.36 -7.00 20.11
C ARG A 92 -7.10 -7.12 18.63
N LEU A 93 -6.04 -6.48 18.15
CA LEU A 93 -5.64 -6.55 16.75
C LEU A 93 -4.52 -7.56 16.62
N ILE A 94 -4.80 -8.69 15.98
CA ILE A 94 -3.88 -9.79 15.76
C ILE A 94 -3.41 -9.74 14.31
N GLU A 95 -2.17 -9.31 14.10
CA GLU A 95 -1.54 -9.30 12.78
C GLU A 95 -1.19 -10.74 12.33
N ARG A 96 -0.97 -10.93 11.02
CA ARG A 96 -0.52 -12.20 10.45
C ARG A 96 0.80 -12.73 11.04
N THR A 97 1.63 -11.83 11.57
CA THR A 97 2.88 -12.17 12.26
C THR A 97 2.66 -12.79 13.64
N GLY A 98 1.41 -12.77 14.13
CA GLY A 98 1.06 -13.11 15.51
C GLY A 98 1.27 -11.95 16.50
N GLN A 99 1.73 -10.78 16.03
CA GLN A 99 1.81 -9.60 16.87
C GLN A 99 0.41 -9.14 17.27
N ILE A 100 0.24 -8.81 18.55
CA ILE A 100 -1.03 -8.38 19.12
C ILE A 100 -0.90 -6.94 19.61
N THR A 101 -1.80 -6.08 19.14
CA THR A 101 -1.99 -4.72 19.67
C THR A 101 -3.26 -4.69 20.51
N TYR A 102 -3.11 -4.21 21.75
CA TYR A 102 -4.18 -4.10 22.72
C TYR A 102 -4.71 -2.66 22.73
N ILE A 103 -5.99 -2.49 22.43
CA ILE A 103 -6.68 -1.20 22.54
C ILE A 103 -7.67 -1.32 23.69
N ASN A 104 -7.42 -0.56 24.75
CA ASN A 104 -8.21 -0.56 25.98
C ASN A 104 -8.73 0.86 26.20
N LEU A 105 -9.90 1.16 25.63
CA LEU A 105 -10.41 2.51 25.64
C LEU A 105 -11.08 2.85 26.97
N ASN A 106 -10.55 3.86 27.66
CA ASN A 106 -11.18 4.43 28.84
C ASN A 106 -12.15 5.56 28.43
N TYR A 107 -13.30 5.18 27.88
CA TYR A 107 -14.39 6.09 27.52
C TYR A 107 -15.72 5.47 27.91
N THR A 108 -16.53 6.19 28.67
CA THR A 108 -17.87 5.74 29.07
C THR A 108 -18.87 6.07 27.96
N PHE A 109 -19.28 5.07 27.20
CA PHE A 109 -20.33 5.24 26.20
C PHE A 109 -21.69 5.55 26.83
N PRO A 110 -22.55 6.35 26.15
CA PRO A 110 -23.88 6.66 26.64
C PRO A 110 -24.77 5.40 26.67
N PRO A 111 -25.80 5.33 27.54
CA PRO A 111 -26.67 4.16 27.67
C PRO A 111 -27.27 3.70 26.33
N GLU A 112 -27.65 4.63 25.46
CA GLU A 112 -28.25 4.33 24.15
C GLU A 112 -27.29 3.66 23.15
N ALA A 113 -25.98 3.67 23.45
CA ALA A 113 -24.96 3.00 22.65
C ALA A 113 -24.66 1.58 23.15
N VAL A 114 -24.91 1.28 24.42
CA VAL A 114 -24.48 0.04 25.08
C VAL A 114 -25.64 -0.88 25.46
N CYS A 115 -26.88 -0.37 25.44
CA CYS A 115 -28.07 -1.11 25.85
C CYS A 115 -29.33 -0.71 25.05
N PRO A 116 -29.73 -1.49 24.01
CA PRO A 116 -28.95 -2.57 23.39
C PRO A 116 -27.71 -2.01 22.68
N ILE A 117 -26.70 -2.85 22.50
CA ILE A 117 -25.45 -2.45 21.85
C ILE A 117 -25.71 -1.90 20.45
N ASN A 118 -25.37 -0.63 20.25
CA ASN A 118 -25.49 0.11 19.00
C ASN A 118 -24.19 0.85 18.71
N ILE A 119 -23.11 0.06 18.74
CA ILE A 119 -21.75 0.47 18.44
C ILE A 119 -21.27 -0.35 17.25
N THR A 120 -20.60 0.31 16.32
CA THR A 120 -19.79 -0.32 15.28
C THR A 120 -18.48 0.45 15.17
N TYR A 121 -17.56 0.02 14.32
CA TYR A 121 -16.32 0.75 14.12
C TYR A 121 -15.78 0.53 12.71
N ILE A 122 -15.02 1.51 12.23
CA ILE A 122 -14.26 1.38 10.99
C ILE A 122 -12.78 1.65 11.28
N PRO A 123 -11.86 0.78 10.83
CA PRO A 123 -10.45 1.11 10.86
C PRO A 123 -10.20 2.27 9.90
N LEU A 124 -9.34 3.19 10.31
CA LEU A 124 -8.85 4.29 9.51
C LEU A 124 -7.37 4.08 9.21
N ASN A 125 -6.81 4.89 8.32
CA ASN A 125 -5.38 4.88 8.05
C ASN A 125 -4.54 5.35 9.23
N ASN A 126 -3.22 5.13 9.17
CA ASN A 126 -2.24 5.59 10.18
C ASN A 126 -2.51 5.10 11.61
N ASN A 127 -3.03 3.88 11.76
CA ASN A 127 -3.32 3.28 13.07
C ASN A 127 -4.38 4.06 13.88
N TYR A 128 -5.42 4.57 13.21
CA TYR A 128 -6.60 5.14 13.84
C TYR A 128 -7.82 4.23 13.66
N ILE A 129 -8.80 4.35 14.55
CA ILE A 129 -10.09 3.67 14.50
C ILE A 129 -11.16 4.70 14.79
N MET A 130 -12.26 4.68 14.03
CA MET A 130 -13.46 5.45 14.36
C MET A 130 -14.54 4.51 14.90
N ILE A 131 -14.87 4.69 16.17
CA ILE A 131 -15.97 4.00 16.83
C ILE A 131 -17.24 4.81 16.59
N ILE A 132 -18.24 4.19 15.98
CA ILE A 132 -19.49 4.82 15.57
C ILE A 132 -20.58 4.36 16.52
N TYR A 133 -21.29 5.31 17.12
CA TYR A 133 -22.31 5.04 18.14
C TYR A 133 -23.42 6.07 18.12
N VAL A 134 -24.52 5.78 18.81
CA VAL A 134 -25.66 6.69 18.95
C VAL A 134 -25.59 7.41 20.28
N LYS A 135 -25.82 8.72 20.26
CA LYS A 135 -25.84 9.58 21.44
C LYS A 135 -27.00 10.55 21.34
N SER A 136 -27.67 10.79 22.47
CA SER A 136 -28.70 11.82 22.58
C SER A 136 -28.06 13.13 23.04
N ASN A 137 -28.31 14.22 22.32
CA ASN A 137 -27.90 15.56 22.73
C ASN A 137 -29.13 16.47 22.73
N ASN A 138 -29.49 17.03 23.88
CA ASN A 138 -30.70 17.84 24.08
C ASN A 138 -32.00 17.16 23.59
N GLY A 139 -32.09 15.83 23.74
CA GLY A 139 -33.26 15.03 23.33
C GLY A 139 -33.27 14.62 21.85
N VAL A 140 -32.29 15.05 21.05
CA VAL A 140 -32.14 14.64 19.64
C VAL A 140 -31.09 13.55 19.57
N LYS A 141 -31.47 12.36 19.08
CA LYS A 141 -30.54 11.26 18.83
C LYS A 141 -29.79 11.51 17.52
N GLY A 142 -28.47 11.46 17.58
CA GLY A 142 -27.57 11.53 16.43
C GLY A 142 -26.60 10.36 16.41
N LYS A 143 -25.98 10.14 15.26
CA LYS A 143 -24.85 9.22 15.10
C LYS A 143 -23.55 10.01 15.27
N TYR A 144 -22.63 9.48 16.07
CA TYR A 144 -21.36 10.10 16.40
C TYR A 144 -20.21 9.14 16.10
N GLY A 145 -19.04 9.70 15.79
CA GLY A 145 -17.79 8.98 15.57
C GLY A 145 -16.76 9.42 16.58
N LEU A 146 -16.31 8.51 17.45
CA LEU A 146 -15.18 8.71 18.34
C LEU A 146 -13.91 8.18 17.66
N ILE A 147 -12.97 9.07 17.36
CA ILE A 147 -11.73 8.72 16.68
C ILE A 147 -10.65 8.50 17.74
N ILE A 148 -10.03 7.33 17.69
CA ILE A 148 -8.96 6.91 18.60
C ILE A 148 -7.75 6.43 17.81
N ASN A 149 -6.55 6.51 18.40
CA ASN A 149 -5.37 5.82 17.87
C ASN A 149 -5.20 4.44 18.53
N TYR A 150 -4.23 3.66 18.04
CA TYR A 150 -3.92 2.33 18.60
C TYR A 150 -3.30 2.38 20.00
N ASP A 151 -2.84 3.55 20.45
CA ASP A 151 -2.39 3.79 21.83
C ASP A 151 -3.56 4.08 22.80
N SER A 152 -4.80 3.92 22.33
CA SER A 152 -6.04 4.18 23.07
C SER A 152 -6.30 5.65 23.43
N GLU A 153 -5.62 6.58 22.75
CA GLU A 153 -5.83 8.02 22.93
C GLU A 153 -7.02 8.49 22.08
N ILE A 154 -7.88 9.31 22.68
CA ILE A 154 -9.01 9.95 21.99
C ILE A 154 -8.51 11.19 21.27
N ILE A 155 -8.74 11.23 19.96
CA ILE A 155 -8.35 12.35 19.10
C ILE A 155 -9.47 13.36 18.99
N SER A 156 -10.69 12.88 18.69
CA SER A 156 -11.87 13.74 18.54
C SER A 156 -13.17 12.94 18.56
N GLU A 157 -14.27 13.65 18.81
CA GLU A 157 -15.64 13.16 18.65
C GLU A 157 -16.33 14.02 17.59
N ILE A 158 -16.91 13.40 16.55
CA ILE A 158 -17.57 14.10 15.44
C ILE A 158 -19.02 13.66 15.30
N HIS A 159 -19.89 14.59 14.90
CA HIS A 159 -21.27 14.26 14.55
C HIS A 159 -21.33 13.77 13.11
N LEU A 160 -21.82 12.54 12.92
CA LEU A 160 -21.86 11.84 11.63
C LEU A 160 -23.23 11.92 10.93
N GLY A 161 -24.25 12.48 11.58
CA GLY A 161 -25.59 12.63 10.98
C GLY A 161 -26.68 11.92 11.77
N ASN A 162 -27.76 11.56 11.09
CA ASN A 162 -28.92 10.93 11.73
C ASN A 162 -28.62 9.48 12.12
N VAL A 163 -29.38 8.95 13.07
CA VAL A 163 -29.25 7.55 13.57
C VAL A 163 -29.33 6.52 12.44
N ASN A 164 -30.15 6.78 11.42
CA ASN A 164 -30.38 5.86 10.30
C ASN A 164 -29.42 6.04 9.12
N ASP A 165 -28.51 7.02 9.19
CA ASP A 165 -27.55 7.24 8.11
C ASP A 165 -26.53 6.10 8.10
N TYR A 166 -26.12 5.67 6.92
CA TYR A 166 -25.16 4.59 6.74
C TYR A 166 -23.75 5.18 6.61
N ILE A 167 -22.79 4.62 7.35
CA ILE A 167 -21.39 5.05 7.32
C ILE A 167 -20.57 3.88 6.80
N ILE A 168 -19.76 4.12 5.78
CA ILE A 168 -18.90 3.11 5.18
C ILE A 168 -17.52 3.68 4.86
N ASP A 169 -16.46 2.88 4.99
CA ASP A 169 -15.14 3.30 4.50
C ASP A 169 -15.18 3.54 2.98
N ASN A 170 -14.36 4.46 2.51
CA ASN A 170 -14.28 4.83 1.10
C ASN A 170 -13.61 3.74 0.22
N GLY A 171 -13.48 2.50 0.70
CA GLY A 171 -12.76 1.41 0.05
C GLY A 171 -11.24 1.56 0.02
N ARG A 172 -10.77 2.83 0.07
CA ARG A 172 -9.40 3.31 0.16
C ARG A 172 -9.24 4.07 1.48
N LEU A 173 -8.57 3.45 2.44
CA LEU A 173 -8.43 3.99 3.80
C LEU A 173 -7.77 5.39 3.83
N GLU A 174 -6.99 5.73 2.79
CA GLU A 174 -6.36 7.03 2.56
C GLU A 174 -7.33 8.18 2.28
N LYS A 175 -8.57 7.88 1.89
CA LYS A 175 -9.54 8.87 1.40
C LYS A 175 -10.75 9.03 2.30
N GLY A 176 -10.68 8.54 3.53
CA GLY A 176 -11.70 8.71 4.57
C GLY A 176 -12.91 7.79 4.40
N PHE A 177 -14.11 8.33 4.57
CA PHE A 177 -15.35 7.56 4.66
C PHE A 177 -16.52 8.26 3.99
N ILE A 178 -17.58 7.51 3.71
CA ILE A 178 -18.78 7.97 3.02
C ILE A 178 -19.96 7.88 3.98
N ARG A 179 -20.68 9.00 4.14
CA ARG A 179 -21.98 9.05 4.81
C ARG A 179 -23.08 9.01 3.76
N ILE A 180 -23.99 8.06 3.89
CA ILE A 180 -25.17 7.92 3.03
C ILE A 180 -26.41 8.17 3.87
N GLU A 181 -27.17 9.19 3.50
CA GLU A 181 -28.43 9.48 4.17
C GLU A 181 -29.47 8.41 3.86
N LYS A 182 -30.35 8.16 4.83
CA LYS A 182 -31.51 7.30 4.58
C LYS A 182 -32.34 7.89 3.42
N HIS A 183 -32.73 7.02 2.48
CA HIS A 183 -33.54 7.45 1.36
C HIS A 183 -34.88 8.06 1.80
N ASP A 184 -35.34 9.09 1.08
CA ASP A 184 -36.66 9.67 1.28
C ASP A 184 -37.78 8.79 0.68
N LYS A 185 -39.04 9.21 0.82
CA LYS A 185 -40.19 8.48 0.24
C LYS A 185 -40.15 8.37 -1.28
N LYS A 186 -39.34 9.19 -1.96
CA LYS A 186 -39.12 9.16 -3.41
C LYS A 186 -37.94 8.26 -3.80
N GLY A 187 -37.21 7.72 -2.82
CA GLY A 187 -36.02 6.89 -3.02
C GLY A 187 -34.75 7.70 -3.27
N ILE A 188 -34.74 9.00 -2.95
CA ILE A 188 -33.56 9.85 -3.10
C ILE A 188 -32.66 9.67 -1.87
N ALA A 189 -31.39 9.34 -2.09
CA ALA A 189 -30.37 9.20 -1.04
C ALA A 189 -29.18 10.12 -1.33
N ALA A 190 -28.81 10.95 -0.37
CA ALA A 190 -27.62 11.80 -0.47
C ALA A 190 -26.38 11.07 0.05
N CYS A 191 -25.24 11.29 -0.60
CA CYS A 191 -23.95 10.71 -0.25
C CYS A 191 -22.95 11.83 -0.05
N HIS A 192 -22.19 11.78 1.04
CA HIS A 192 -21.17 12.76 1.40
C HIS A 192 -19.84 12.05 1.62
N TRP A 193 -18.81 12.44 0.88
CA TRP A 193 -17.44 11.97 1.06
C TRP A 193 -16.75 12.85 2.08
N LEU A 194 -16.19 12.21 3.10
CA LEU A 194 -15.57 12.86 4.24
C LEU A 194 -14.11 12.43 4.30
N SER A 195 -13.22 13.39 4.56
CA SER A 195 -11.79 13.15 4.67
C SER A 195 -11.44 12.23 5.83
N ILE A 196 -10.20 11.73 5.85
CA ILE A 196 -9.62 11.22 7.09
C ILE A 196 -9.59 12.37 8.11
N PRO A 197 -9.80 12.10 9.41
CA PRO A 197 -9.51 13.05 10.46
C PRO A 197 -8.07 13.58 10.38
N ASP A 198 -7.92 14.89 10.47
CA ASP A 198 -6.60 15.51 10.64
C ASP A 198 -5.95 14.99 11.93
N ILE A 199 -4.70 14.55 11.85
CA ILE A 199 -4.01 13.86 12.95
C ILE A 199 -3.80 14.78 14.16
N THR A 200 -3.65 16.09 13.92
CA THR A 200 -3.34 17.07 14.97
C THR A 200 -4.60 17.66 15.58
N THR A 201 -5.63 17.89 14.77
CA THR A 201 -6.85 18.62 15.15
C THR A 201 -8.09 17.73 15.25
N GLY A 202 -8.03 16.49 14.77
CA GLY A 202 -9.16 15.56 14.66
C GLY A 202 -10.23 16.01 13.65
N LYS A 203 -9.99 17.10 12.91
CA LYS A 203 -11.00 17.70 12.05
C LYS A 203 -11.22 16.86 10.79
N VAL A 204 -12.49 16.60 10.48
CA VAL A 204 -12.93 15.99 9.22
C VAL A 204 -13.49 17.08 8.31
N VAL A 205 -13.21 16.98 7.01
CA VAL A 205 -13.67 17.92 5.98
C VAL A 205 -14.51 17.17 4.94
N GLU A 206 -15.61 17.76 4.51
CA GLU A 206 -16.37 17.25 3.36
C GLU A 206 -15.61 17.50 2.07
N LEU A 207 -15.29 16.42 1.36
CA LEU A 207 -14.57 16.44 0.08
C LEU A 207 -15.51 16.68 -1.09
N GLY A 208 -16.74 16.19 -0.99
CA GLY A 208 -17.77 16.34 -2.01
C GLY A 208 -19.04 15.58 -1.65
N SER A 209 -20.11 15.84 -2.40
CA SER A 209 -21.39 15.15 -2.22
C SER A 209 -22.09 14.88 -3.55
N GLY A 210 -22.86 13.80 -3.56
CA GLY A 210 -23.66 13.34 -4.69
C GLY A 210 -25.02 12.84 -4.21
N LYS A 211 -25.92 12.56 -5.14
CA LYS A 211 -27.26 12.06 -4.82
C LYS A 211 -27.67 10.96 -5.78
N PHE A 212 -28.16 9.85 -5.23
CA PHE A 212 -28.91 8.86 -5.99
C PHE A 212 -30.34 9.33 -6.16
N SER A 213 -30.86 9.17 -7.37
CA SER A 213 -32.24 9.47 -7.70
C SER A 213 -32.87 8.31 -8.44
N VAL A 214 -34.13 8.04 -8.13
CA VAL A 214 -34.94 7.06 -8.83
C VAL A 214 -35.41 7.66 -10.17
N PRO A 215 -35.51 6.90 -11.27
CA PRO A 215 -36.05 7.40 -12.53
C PRO A 215 -37.44 8.00 -12.34
N ASN A 216 -37.70 9.12 -13.00
CA ASN A 216 -38.99 9.81 -12.95
C ASN A 216 -40.05 9.00 -13.73
N LEU A 217 -40.65 8.01 -13.07
CA LEU A 217 -41.64 7.09 -13.63
C LEU A 217 -42.98 7.21 -12.89
N LEU A 218 -44.08 6.94 -13.61
CA LEU A 218 -45.43 6.95 -13.06
C LEU A 218 -45.61 5.77 -12.08
N SER A 219 -46.15 6.10 -10.89
CA SER A 219 -46.67 5.21 -9.83
C SER A 219 -45.85 3.94 -9.50
N TYR A 220 -44.92 4.08 -8.55
CA TYR A 220 -44.13 2.98 -8.00
C TYR A 220 -44.08 3.01 -6.47
N THR A 221 -43.79 1.85 -5.87
CA THR A 221 -43.40 1.68 -4.47
C THR A 221 -41.92 1.32 -4.39
N PHE A 222 -41.16 2.06 -3.58
CA PHE A 222 -39.76 1.75 -3.27
C PHE A 222 -39.71 0.62 -2.23
N VAL A 223 -39.08 -0.50 -2.56
CA VAL A 223 -39.18 -1.72 -1.74
C VAL A 223 -37.95 -1.89 -0.86
N ASN A 224 -36.77 -1.90 -1.47
CA ASN A 224 -35.52 -2.17 -0.78
C ASN A 224 -34.33 -1.60 -1.57
N SER A 225 -33.21 -1.37 -0.89
CA SER A 225 -31.96 -0.89 -1.48
C SER A 225 -30.75 -1.53 -0.82
N PHE A 226 -29.66 -1.62 -1.57
CA PHE A 226 -28.38 -2.13 -1.11
C PHE A 226 -27.25 -1.18 -1.56
N ASN A 227 -26.47 -0.69 -0.59
CA ASN A 227 -25.27 0.11 -0.85
C ASN A 227 -24.05 -0.83 -0.91
N PHE A 228 -23.14 -0.62 -1.86
CA PHE A 228 -21.90 -1.41 -1.95
C PHE A 228 -20.73 -0.57 -2.46
N ARG A 229 -19.51 -0.92 -2.03
CA ARG A 229 -18.28 -0.19 -2.39
C ARG A 229 -17.85 -0.48 -3.83
N LEU A 230 -17.45 0.57 -4.53
CA LEU A 230 -16.75 0.44 -5.80
C LEU A 230 -15.24 0.25 -5.59
N ILE A 231 -14.60 -0.52 -6.46
CA ILE A 231 -13.15 -0.79 -6.38
C ILE A 231 -12.32 0.48 -6.64
N ASP A 232 -12.86 1.40 -7.43
CA ASP A 232 -12.29 2.71 -7.73
C ASP A 232 -12.51 3.75 -6.61
N GLY A 233 -13.13 3.38 -5.48
CA GLY A 233 -13.47 4.29 -4.38
C GLY A 233 -14.84 4.95 -4.50
N GLY A 234 -15.57 4.73 -5.59
CA GLY A 234 -16.96 5.18 -5.69
C GLY A 234 -17.92 4.34 -4.82
N ILE A 235 -19.21 4.64 -4.96
CA ILE A 235 -20.27 3.88 -4.30
C ILE A 235 -21.37 3.47 -5.29
N GLY A 236 -21.81 2.22 -5.15
CA GLY A 236 -22.92 1.64 -5.89
C GLY A 236 -24.19 1.62 -5.04
N TYR A 237 -25.32 1.87 -5.71
CA TYR A 237 -26.65 1.86 -5.14
C TYR A 237 -27.55 0.97 -6.01
N ALA A 238 -27.91 -0.20 -5.48
CA ALA A 238 -28.89 -1.08 -6.11
C ALA A 238 -30.22 -0.94 -5.38
N TYR A 239 -31.33 -0.88 -6.11
CA TYR A 239 -32.66 -0.74 -5.50
C TYR A 239 -33.76 -1.40 -6.31
N ILE A 240 -34.85 -1.72 -5.61
CA ILE A 240 -36.00 -2.47 -6.12
C ILE A 240 -37.22 -1.56 -6.13
N LEU A 241 -37.85 -1.45 -7.30
CA LEU A 241 -39.12 -0.77 -7.48
C LEU A 241 -40.21 -1.78 -7.80
N LYS A 242 -41.37 -1.62 -7.17
CA LYS A 242 -42.62 -2.32 -7.49
C LYS A 242 -43.55 -1.33 -8.19
N TYR A 243 -44.11 -1.69 -9.33
CA TYR A 243 -45.02 -0.83 -10.09
C TYR A 243 -46.47 -1.17 -9.80
N ASP A 244 -47.31 -0.13 -9.83
CA ASP A 244 -48.75 -0.27 -9.62
C ASP A 244 -49.41 -0.90 -10.85
N GLU A 245 -50.48 -1.66 -10.60
CA GLU A 245 -51.25 -2.34 -11.64
C GLU A 245 -52.00 -1.29 -12.46
N VAL A 246 -51.72 -1.21 -13.78
CA VAL A 246 -52.65 -0.54 -14.69
C VAL A 246 -53.88 -1.42 -14.76
N GLU A 247 -55.06 -0.88 -14.46
CA GLU A 247 -56.36 -1.55 -14.62
C GLU A 247 -56.61 -1.89 -16.10
N SER A 248 -55.91 -2.89 -16.61
CA SER A 248 -56.13 -3.47 -17.92
C SER A 248 -56.58 -4.91 -17.71
N SER A 249 -57.81 -5.18 -18.09
CA SER A 249 -58.51 -6.46 -18.00
C SER A 249 -57.92 -7.58 -18.89
N ALA A 250 -56.75 -7.35 -19.50
CA ALA A 250 -56.04 -8.33 -20.29
C ALA A 250 -55.05 -9.13 -19.42
N ILE A 251 -55.50 -10.30 -18.96
CA ILE A 251 -54.66 -11.32 -18.32
C ILE A 251 -53.60 -11.74 -19.37
N ASN A 252 -52.32 -11.40 -19.13
CA ASN A 252 -51.14 -11.69 -19.95
C ASN A 252 -50.70 -10.65 -21.01
N ASP A 253 -50.72 -9.34 -20.71
CA ASP A 253 -49.93 -8.39 -21.50
C ASP A 253 -48.43 -8.50 -21.16
N PRO A 254 -47.54 -8.91 -22.09
CA PRO A 254 -46.10 -9.00 -21.87
C PRO A 254 -45.41 -7.66 -21.56
N ASN A 255 -46.11 -6.53 -21.73
CA ASN A 255 -45.63 -5.21 -21.37
C ASN A 255 -45.86 -4.86 -19.88
N ILE A 256 -46.65 -5.65 -19.14
CA ILE A 256 -46.88 -5.41 -17.71
C ILE A 256 -45.63 -5.83 -16.93
N GLN A 257 -44.98 -4.85 -16.31
CA GLN A 257 -43.77 -5.04 -15.52
C GLN A 257 -44.10 -4.77 -14.05
N TYR A 258 -44.10 -5.82 -13.23
CA TYR A 258 -44.47 -5.70 -11.81
C TYR A 258 -43.32 -5.20 -10.95
N TRP A 259 -42.09 -5.62 -11.26
CA TRP A 259 -40.90 -5.27 -10.47
C TRP A 259 -39.72 -4.97 -11.38
N LYS A 260 -38.88 -4.02 -10.95
CA LYS A 260 -37.59 -3.73 -11.57
C LYS A 260 -36.50 -3.57 -10.54
N ILE A 261 -35.31 -4.00 -10.92
CA ILE A 261 -34.08 -3.73 -10.19
C ILE A 261 -33.27 -2.72 -10.99
N TYR A 262 -32.87 -1.65 -10.32
CA TYR A 262 -31.98 -0.65 -10.88
C TYR A 262 -30.66 -0.63 -10.12
N VAL A 263 -29.62 -0.23 -10.83
CA VAL A 263 -28.32 0.11 -10.25
C VAL A 263 -27.94 1.52 -10.67
N SER A 264 -27.23 2.21 -9.78
CA SER A 264 -26.67 3.54 -10.01
C SER A 264 -25.35 3.65 -9.28
N PHE A 265 -24.45 4.48 -9.79
CA PHE A 265 -23.11 4.61 -9.26
C PHE A 265 -22.77 6.08 -9.05
N ILE A 266 -22.00 6.39 -8.02
CA ILE A 266 -21.33 7.70 -7.90
C ILE A 266 -19.84 7.43 -7.86
N LYS A 267 -19.12 8.00 -8.82
CA LYS A 267 -17.65 7.90 -8.87
C LYS A 267 -17.04 8.92 -7.92
N GLU A 268 -16.01 8.49 -7.20
CA GLU A 268 -15.31 9.31 -6.21
C GLU A 268 -14.79 10.64 -6.77
N GLU A 269 -14.29 10.66 -8.01
CA GLU A 269 -13.62 11.85 -8.55
C GLU A 269 -14.59 12.95 -8.99
N THR A 270 -15.78 12.56 -9.43
CA THR A 270 -16.77 13.49 -10.00
C THR A 270 -17.89 13.82 -9.02
N TYR A 271 -18.15 12.93 -8.05
CA TYR A 271 -19.33 12.96 -7.18
C TYR A 271 -20.66 12.98 -7.95
N LEU A 272 -20.64 12.69 -9.26
CA LEU A 272 -21.81 12.65 -10.13
C LEU A 272 -22.39 11.24 -10.14
N SER A 273 -23.72 11.17 -10.00
CA SER A 273 -24.44 9.92 -10.12
C SER A 273 -24.65 9.55 -11.59
N THR A 274 -24.45 8.29 -11.93
CA THR A 274 -24.80 7.74 -13.23
C THR A 274 -26.33 7.69 -13.39
N THR A 275 -26.79 7.73 -14.63
CA THR A 275 -28.20 7.45 -14.92
C THR A 275 -28.56 6.04 -14.44
N PRO A 276 -29.65 5.86 -13.68
CA PRO A 276 -30.03 4.55 -13.21
C PRO A 276 -30.29 3.57 -14.36
N SER A 277 -29.65 2.41 -14.27
CA SER A 277 -29.73 1.37 -15.30
C SER A 277 -30.59 0.21 -14.81
N PRO A 278 -31.63 -0.20 -15.56
CA PRO A 278 -32.42 -1.38 -15.21
C PRO A 278 -31.60 -2.64 -15.51
N VAL A 279 -31.38 -3.47 -14.48
CA VAL A 279 -30.60 -4.71 -14.59
C VAL A 279 -31.46 -5.97 -14.45
N TYR A 280 -32.70 -5.83 -13.99
CA TYR A 280 -33.67 -6.92 -13.99
C TYR A 280 -35.10 -6.37 -14.02
N GLN A 281 -36.00 -7.10 -14.66
CA GLN A 281 -37.43 -6.83 -14.63
C GLN A 281 -38.21 -8.14 -14.69
N THR A 282 -39.41 -8.16 -14.11
CA THR A 282 -40.29 -9.33 -14.17
C THR A 282 -41.72 -8.98 -14.54
N THR A 283 -42.30 -9.82 -15.38
CA THR A 283 -43.72 -9.82 -15.78
C THR A 283 -44.56 -10.73 -14.87
N THR A 284 -43.93 -11.47 -13.95
CA THR A 284 -44.63 -12.31 -12.98
C THR A 284 -44.81 -11.57 -11.66
N LYS A 285 -45.98 -11.71 -11.05
CA LYS A 285 -46.24 -11.20 -9.71
C LYS A 285 -45.47 -12.04 -8.69
N LEU A 286 -44.61 -11.38 -7.92
CA LEU A 286 -43.85 -11.96 -6.82
C LEU A 286 -44.38 -11.42 -5.49
N ASN A 287 -44.15 -12.15 -4.40
CA ASN A 287 -44.45 -11.68 -3.06
C ASN A 287 -43.42 -10.62 -2.62
N ASN A 288 -42.13 -10.88 -2.89
CA ASN A 288 -41.03 -9.98 -2.53
C ASN A 288 -39.76 -10.28 -3.34
N ILE A 289 -38.88 -9.29 -3.44
CA ILE A 289 -37.52 -9.39 -3.95
C ILE A 289 -36.58 -8.78 -2.89
N ILE A 290 -35.50 -9.47 -2.53
CA ILE A 290 -34.56 -9.02 -1.50
C ILE A 290 -33.13 -9.17 -2.02
N PHE A 291 -32.29 -8.16 -1.78
CA PHE A 291 -30.84 -8.29 -1.92
C PHE A 291 -30.25 -8.97 -0.69
N ASN A 292 -29.52 -10.07 -0.89
CA ASN A 292 -28.84 -10.79 0.17
C ASN A 292 -27.41 -10.28 0.35
N SER A 293 -26.68 -10.09 -0.76
CA SER A 293 -25.33 -9.56 -0.76
C SER A 293 -24.96 -9.01 -2.13
N CYS A 294 -23.99 -8.11 -2.19
CA CYS A 294 -23.39 -7.62 -3.42
C CYS A 294 -21.88 -7.52 -3.24
N THR A 295 -21.12 -8.09 -4.17
CA THR A 295 -19.67 -8.22 -4.10
C THR A 295 -19.04 -8.00 -5.47
N TYR A 296 -17.83 -7.48 -5.47
CA TYR A 296 -17.06 -7.30 -6.69
C TYR A 296 -16.48 -8.64 -7.18
N ASN A 297 -16.61 -8.91 -8.48
CA ASN A 297 -16.00 -10.03 -9.19
C ASN A 297 -14.90 -9.52 -10.12
N ASN A 298 -13.66 -9.94 -9.85
CA ASN A 298 -12.46 -9.31 -10.39
C ASN A 298 -12.37 -9.38 -11.92
N GLY A 299 -12.44 -8.22 -12.57
CA GLY A 299 -12.42 -8.08 -14.02
C GLY A 299 -13.73 -8.41 -14.74
N VAL A 300 -14.78 -8.79 -14.00
CA VAL A 300 -16.09 -9.19 -14.56
C VAL A 300 -17.21 -8.22 -14.20
N GLY A 301 -17.07 -7.48 -13.09
CA GLY A 301 -18.04 -6.48 -12.61
C GLY A 301 -18.54 -6.80 -11.21
N TYR A 302 -19.84 -6.66 -10.96
CA TYR A 302 -20.46 -6.91 -9.67
C TYR A 302 -21.42 -8.09 -9.74
N ILE A 303 -21.40 -8.92 -8.70
CA ILE A 303 -22.35 -10.01 -8.48
C ILE A 303 -23.17 -9.67 -7.24
N CYS A 304 -24.47 -9.60 -7.40
CA CYS A 304 -25.43 -9.55 -6.30
C CYS A 304 -26.19 -10.88 -6.20
N ILE A 305 -26.37 -11.38 -4.97
CA ILE A 305 -27.26 -12.51 -4.70
C ILE A 305 -28.63 -11.92 -4.33
N VAL A 306 -29.65 -12.30 -5.09
CA VAL A 306 -31.02 -11.81 -4.96
C VAL A 306 -31.95 -12.98 -4.66
N SER A 307 -32.80 -12.85 -3.65
CA SER A 307 -33.85 -13.83 -3.35
C SER A 307 -35.21 -13.36 -3.86
N LEU A 308 -35.91 -14.26 -4.55
CA LEU A 308 -37.25 -14.04 -5.10
C LEU A 308 -38.21 -14.94 -4.34
N ASN A 309 -39.22 -14.33 -3.72
CA ASN A 309 -40.25 -15.01 -2.97
C ASN A 309 -41.52 -15.11 -3.82
N ASN A 310 -41.99 -16.32 -4.07
CA ASN A 310 -43.23 -16.55 -4.82
C ASN A 310 -44.14 -17.55 -4.10
N THR A 311 -45.45 -17.40 -4.27
CA THR A 311 -46.43 -18.38 -3.80
C THR A 311 -46.67 -19.40 -4.90
N VAL A 312 -46.32 -20.66 -4.64
CA VAL A 312 -46.60 -21.78 -5.55
C VAL A 312 -47.81 -22.55 -5.02
N THR A 313 -48.82 -22.72 -5.87
CA THR A 313 -50.03 -23.48 -5.54
C THR A 313 -50.00 -24.83 -6.25
N ASN A 314 -50.04 -25.93 -5.50
CA ASN A 314 -50.12 -27.27 -6.06
C ASN A 314 -51.22 -28.06 -5.35
N ARG A 315 -52.21 -28.57 -6.11
CA ARG A 315 -53.32 -29.44 -5.65
C ARG A 315 -53.85 -29.09 -4.23
N ASN A 316 -54.30 -27.84 -4.04
CA ASN A 316 -54.91 -27.28 -2.82
C ASN A 316 -53.97 -26.91 -1.66
N GLN A 317 -52.64 -26.96 -1.84
CA GLN A 317 -51.68 -26.41 -0.88
C GLN A 317 -50.91 -25.25 -1.50
N SER A 318 -50.95 -24.09 -0.84
CA SER A 318 -50.12 -22.93 -1.18
C SER A 318 -48.87 -22.92 -0.30
N ARG A 319 -47.69 -22.88 -0.90
CA ARG A 319 -46.43 -22.70 -0.17
C ARG A 319 -45.64 -21.53 -0.74
N THR A 320 -44.98 -20.77 0.12
CA THR A 320 -44.01 -19.76 -0.31
C THR A 320 -42.69 -20.45 -0.62
N GLU A 321 -42.22 -20.30 -1.86
CA GLU A 321 -40.89 -20.73 -2.26
C GLU A 321 -39.96 -19.53 -2.36
N VAL A 322 -38.81 -19.64 -1.71
CA VAL A 322 -37.69 -18.69 -1.82
C VAL A 322 -36.64 -19.32 -2.73
N ASN A 323 -36.29 -18.60 -3.79
CA ASN A 323 -35.27 -19.00 -4.76
C ASN A 323 -34.19 -17.93 -4.86
N TYR A 324 -32.92 -18.35 -4.92
CA TYR A 324 -31.77 -17.47 -5.00
C TYR A 324 -31.27 -17.34 -6.43
N TYR A 325 -30.88 -16.14 -6.80
CA TYR A 325 -30.39 -15.79 -8.13
C TYR A 325 -29.09 -15.02 -8.01
N ARG A 326 -28.17 -15.27 -8.94
CA ARG A 326 -27.03 -14.38 -9.17
C ARG A 326 -27.46 -13.32 -10.17
N LEU A 327 -27.24 -12.05 -9.83
CA LEU A 327 -27.43 -10.90 -10.69
C LEU A 327 -26.07 -10.27 -10.97
N GLU A 328 -25.66 -10.24 -12.23
CA GLU A 328 -24.38 -9.67 -12.62
C GLU A 328 -24.53 -8.45 -13.52
N PHE A 329 -23.73 -7.43 -13.26
CA PHE A 329 -23.72 -6.18 -14.01
C PHE A 329 -22.36 -5.48 -13.94
N LEU A 330 -22.09 -4.61 -14.90
CA LEU A 330 -20.90 -3.76 -14.95
C LEU A 330 -21.12 -2.43 -14.22
N THR A 331 -20.03 -1.74 -13.88
CA THR A 331 -20.03 -0.37 -13.33
C THR A 331 -20.57 0.68 -14.30
N THR A 332 -20.74 0.33 -15.58
CA THR A 332 -21.47 1.13 -16.57
C THR A 332 -22.99 1.02 -16.43
N GLY A 333 -23.49 0.06 -15.63
CA GLY A 333 -24.90 -0.29 -15.53
C GLY A 333 -25.35 -1.35 -16.54
N ALA A 334 -24.45 -1.86 -17.37
CA ALA A 334 -24.76 -2.92 -18.33
C ALA A 334 -25.07 -4.24 -17.61
N PHE A 335 -26.21 -4.84 -17.94
CA PHE A 335 -26.61 -6.17 -17.49
C PHE A 335 -25.74 -7.26 -18.11
N ILE A 336 -25.33 -8.25 -17.31
CA ILE A 336 -24.57 -9.42 -17.76
C ILE A 336 -25.43 -10.68 -17.70
N GLN A 337 -25.89 -11.08 -16.51
CA GLN A 337 -26.69 -12.29 -16.34
C GLN A 337 -27.60 -12.26 -15.11
N PHE A 338 -28.68 -13.05 -15.15
CA PHE A 338 -29.58 -13.28 -14.04
C PHE A 338 -30.00 -14.75 -14.02
N ASP A 339 -29.27 -15.58 -13.27
CA ASP A 339 -29.48 -17.03 -13.26
C ASP A 339 -29.84 -17.53 -11.88
N MET A 340 -30.70 -18.55 -11.85
CA MET A 340 -31.01 -19.27 -10.62
C MET A 340 -29.77 -20.01 -10.12
N ILE A 341 -29.50 -19.91 -8.83
CA ILE A 341 -28.46 -20.71 -8.17
C ILE A 341 -29.07 -22.08 -7.84
N PRO A 342 -28.57 -23.21 -8.40
CA PRO A 342 -29.20 -24.52 -8.25
C PRO A 342 -29.41 -24.93 -6.79
N LYS A 343 -30.63 -25.35 -6.49
CA LYS A 343 -31.10 -25.65 -5.14
C LYS A 343 -30.93 -27.14 -4.83
N GLU A 344 -29.70 -27.57 -4.56
CA GLU A 344 -29.41 -28.93 -4.10
C GLU A 344 -29.19 -29.00 -2.57
N ILE A 345 -29.75 -28.06 -1.81
CA ILE A 345 -29.84 -28.17 -0.35
C ILE A 345 -31.32 -28.16 0.05
N SER A 346 -31.77 -29.35 0.46
CA SER A 346 -33.12 -29.72 0.88
C SER A 346 -33.79 -28.70 1.80
N ASN A 347 -35.11 -28.57 1.63
CA ASN A 347 -36.09 -27.84 2.43
C ASN A 347 -35.85 -27.90 3.96
N THR A 348 -35.02 -27.00 4.51
CA THR A 348 -35.26 -26.17 5.73
C THR A 348 -33.96 -25.50 6.21
N ASN A 349 -34.13 -24.23 6.63
CA ASN A 349 -33.30 -23.39 7.50
C ASN A 349 -32.13 -22.59 6.89
N ASN A 350 -31.95 -21.40 7.48
CA ASN A 350 -31.19 -20.23 7.04
C ASN A 350 -29.94 -20.57 6.21
N LEU A 351 -30.03 -20.28 4.92
CA LEU A 351 -28.91 -20.36 3.98
C LEU A 351 -28.33 -18.97 3.76
N ASP A 352 -27.02 -18.88 3.86
CA ASP A 352 -26.26 -17.68 3.54
C ASP A 352 -25.29 -17.98 2.38
N LEU A 353 -25.20 -17.05 1.42
CA LEU A 353 -24.37 -17.18 0.23
C LEU A 353 -23.47 -15.96 0.08
N SER A 354 -22.21 -16.22 -0.24
CA SER A 354 -21.22 -15.17 -0.49
C SER A 354 -20.37 -15.53 -1.70
N SER A 355 -20.13 -14.59 -2.60
CA SER A 355 -19.20 -14.79 -3.72
C SER A 355 -17.77 -14.91 -3.21
N LEU A 356 -16.96 -15.72 -3.88
CA LEU A 356 -15.54 -15.90 -3.58
C LEU A 356 -14.66 -15.22 -4.63
N ILE A 357 -13.54 -14.65 -4.18
CA ILE A 357 -12.61 -13.96 -5.09
C ILE A 357 -11.97 -14.93 -6.09
N TYR A 358 -11.71 -16.18 -5.69
CA TYR A 358 -11.12 -17.22 -6.54
C TYR A 358 -12.18 -18.03 -7.31
N GLY A 359 -13.33 -17.41 -7.58
CA GLY A 359 -14.47 -17.99 -8.29
C GLY A 359 -15.39 -18.84 -7.41
N GLY A 360 -16.65 -18.95 -7.84
CA GLY A 360 -17.68 -19.70 -7.13
C GLY A 360 -18.27 -18.94 -5.93
N PHE A 361 -19.03 -19.68 -5.14
CA PHE A 361 -19.77 -19.17 -3.98
C PHE A 361 -19.50 -20.04 -2.75
N LEU A 362 -19.37 -19.41 -1.61
CA LEU A 362 -19.43 -20.05 -0.29
C LEU A 362 -20.90 -20.11 0.13
N VAL A 363 -21.40 -21.32 0.30
CA VAL A 363 -22.74 -21.60 0.82
C VAL A 363 -22.61 -22.03 2.27
N ARG A 364 -23.29 -21.33 3.19
CA ARG A 364 -23.34 -21.65 4.61
C ARG A 364 -24.75 -22.07 4.99
N LYS A 365 -24.87 -23.16 5.72
CA LYS A 365 -26.14 -23.71 6.17
C LYS A 365 -26.12 -23.78 7.69
N TYR A 366 -27.00 -23.03 8.31
CA TYR A 366 -27.16 -23.00 9.76
C TYR A 366 -28.26 -23.95 10.21
N TYR A 367 -27.96 -24.74 11.22
CA TYR A 367 -28.94 -25.64 11.84
C TYR A 367 -29.77 -24.88 12.89
N THR A 368 -31.08 -25.13 12.94
CA THR A 368 -31.96 -24.48 13.93
C THR A 368 -31.61 -24.89 15.35
N ASN A 369 -31.65 -23.92 16.28
CA ASN A 369 -31.40 -24.11 17.71
C ASN A 369 -29.97 -24.58 18.05
N THR A 370 -29.00 -24.34 17.16
CA THR A 370 -27.59 -24.65 17.37
C THR A 370 -26.70 -23.68 16.60
N THR A 371 -25.44 -23.55 16.99
CA THR A 371 -24.42 -22.81 16.24
C THR A 371 -23.69 -23.68 15.22
N ALA A 372 -23.99 -24.99 15.18
CA ALA A 372 -23.43 -25.89 14.18
C ALA A 372 -23.77 -25.41 12.77
N MET A 373 -22.80 -25.54 11.86
CA MET A 373 -22.88 -25.02 10.51
C MET A 373 -22.19 -25.96 9.54
N ASP A 374 -22.84 -26.19 8.39
CA ASP A 374 -22.14 -26.76 7.24
C ASP A 374 -21.77 -25.66 6.26
N PHE A 375 -20.64 -25.85 5.58
CA PHE A 375 -20.26 -25.00 4.46
C PHE A 375 -19.94 -25.81 3.22
N TYR A 376 -20.21 -25.21 2.07
CA TYR A 376 -19.97 -25.81 0.76
C TYR A 376 -19.42 -24.77 -0.20
N ILE A 377 -18.57 -25.21 -1.13
CA ILE A 377 -18.06 -24.42 -2.24
C ILE A 377 -18.82 -24.81 -3.50
N LEU A 378 -19.55 -23.86 -4.05
CA LEU A 378 -20.35 -23.99 -5.27
C LEU A 378 -19.59 -23.34 -6.43
N ASP A 379 -19.41 -24.03 -7.55
CA ASP A 379 -18.82 -23.40 -8.73
C ASP A 379 -19.80 -22.48 -9.48
N ASN A 380 -19.28 -21.74 -10.47
CA ASN A 380 -20.09 -20.84 -11.30
C ASN A 380 -21.11 -21.58 -12.19
N ASN A 381 -21.04 -22.90 -12.31
CA ASN A 381 -22.02 -23.72 -13.02
C ASN A 381 -23.08 -24.30 -12.07
N GLY A 382 -23.02 -23.95 -10.78
CA GLY A 382 -23.95 -24.42 -9.76
C GLY A 382 -23.68 -25.86 -9.31
N LYS A 383 -22.44 -26.36 -9.44
CA LYS A 383 -22.02 -27.67 -8.94
C LYS A 383 -21.18 -27.55 -7.68
N TYR A 384 -21.54 -28.29 -6.64
CA TYR A 384 -20.76 -28.39 -5.40
C TYR A 384 -19.41 -29.08 -5.64
N LYS A 385 -18.33 -28.50 -5.09
CA LYS A 385 -16.95 -28.99 -5.27
C LYS A 385 -16.31 -29.51 -3.99
N SER A 386 -16.60 -28.85 -2.88
CA SER A 386 -16.08 -29.22 -1.57
C SER A 386 -17.02 -28.73 -0.49
N GLY A 387 -16.81 -29.20 0.73
CA GLY A 387 -17.52 -28.71 1.90
C GLY A 387 -16.91 -29.25 3.19
N GLY A 388 -17.50 -28.84 4.30
CA GLY A 388 -17.15 -29.28 5.63
C GLY A 388 -18.26 -28.94 6.61
N SER A 389 -18.08 -29.37 7.85
CA SER A 389 -19.01 -29.09 8.94
C SER A 389 -18.23 -28.61 10.15
N PHE A 390 -18.81 -27.64 10.87
CA PHE A 390 -18.33 -27.15 12.14
C PHE A 390 -19.34 -27.53 13.21
N GLY A 391 -18.84 -28.10 14.30
CA GLY A 391 -19.67 -28.51 15.42
C GLY A 391 -20.21 -27.31 16.22
N PRO A 392 -21.16 -27.57 17.14
CA PRO A 392 -21.80 -26.53 17.95
C PRO A 392 -20.86 -25.83 18.94
N GLU A 393 -19.62 -26.33 19.12
CA GLU A 393 -18.60 -25.68 19.93
C GLU A 393 -18.10 -24.37 19.31
N PHE A 394 -18.22 -24.21 17.99
CA PHE A 394 -17.90 -22.97 17.28
C PHE A 394 -19.08 -22.01 17.36
N VAL A 395 -18.81 -20.77 17.76
CA VAL A 395 -19.85 -19.76 18.02
C VAL A 395 -19.64 -18.47 17.23
N PHE A 396 -18.42 -18.21 16.74
CA PHE A 396 -18.12 -17.09 15.86
C PHE A 396 -17.44 -17.55 14.58
N TYR A 397 -17.89 -16.99 13.45
CA TYR A 397 -17.36 -17.27 12.12
C TYR A 397 -17.05 -15.98 11.38
N ASN A 398 -15.99 -15.98 10.58
CA ASN A 398 -15.66 -14.90 9.66
C ASN A 398 -14.89 -15.45 8.44
N ILE A 399 -14.64 -14.62 7.44
CA ILE A 399 -13.86 -15.00 6.26
C ILE A 399 -12.85 -13.92 5.90
N PHE A 400 -11.60 -14.34 5.74
CA PHE A 400 -10.62 -13.51 5.07
C PHE A 400 -10.84 -13.60 3.55
N LEU A 401 -11.63 -12.66 3.00
CA LEU A 401 -12.08 -12.71 1.60
C LEU A 401 -10.95 -12.84 0.57
N ARG A 402 -9.81 -12.21 0.83
CA ARG A 402 -8.67 -12.10 -0.11
C ARG A 402 -7.79 -13.34 -0.17
N ASN A 403 -7.58 -14.00 0.97
CA ASN A 403 -6.78 -15.21 1.05
C ASN A 403 -7.64 -16.48 0.90
N GLY A 404 -8.97 -16.38 1.00
CA GLY A 404 -9.87 -17.53 0.96
C GLY A 404 -9.67 -18.46 2.16
N THR A 405 -9.77 -17.91 3.37
CA THR A 405 -9.66 -18.67 4.63
C THR A 405 -10.85 -18.37 5.53
N LEU A 406 -11.54 -19.42 5.97
CA LEU A 406 -12.55 -19.34 7.01
C LEU A 406 -11.89 -19.22 8.38
N LEU A 407 -12.42 -18.32 9.19
CA LEU A 407 -12.07 -18.14 10.60
C LEU A 407 -13.22 -18.67 11.43
N GLU A 408 -12.94 -19.57 12.34
CA GLU A 408 -13.91 -20.10 13.31
C GLU A 408 -13.34 -20.01 14.71
N ILE A 409 -14.14 -19.58 15.68
CA ILE A 409 -13.73 -19.45 17.08
C ILE A 409 -14.69 -20.26 17.96
N LYS A 410 -14.12 -21.12 18.80
CA LYS A 410 -14.91 -21.86 19.79
C LYS A 410 -15.42 -20.95 20.90
N LYS A 411 -16.47 -21.39 21.58
CA LYS A 411 -16.95 -20.74 22.79
C LYS A 411 -15.80 -20.53 23.77
N GLN A 412 -15.63 -19.29 24.22
CA GLN A 412 -14.58 -18.90 25.15
C GLN A 412 -14.66 -19.74 26.43
N THR A 413 -13.52 -20.26 26.88
CA THR A 413 -13.41 -21.06 28.12
C THR A 413 -12.45 -20.36 29.08
N GLY A 414 -13.01 -19.77 30.14
CA GLY A 414 -12.26 -18.82 30.98
C GLY A 414 -11.78 -17.64 30.15
N ASN A 415 -10.48 -17.39 30.13
CA ASN A 415 -9.88 -16.35 29.30
C ASN A 415 -9.33 -16.86 27.95
N LYS A 416 -9.58 -18.12 27.58
CA LYS A 416 -8.99 -18.74 26.39
C LYS A 416 -9.97 -18.81 25.22
N LEU A 417 -9.50 -18.39 24.05
CA LEU A 417 -10.16 -18.50 22.76
C LEU A 417 -9.38 -19.50 21.89
N GLU A 418 -10.05 -20.57 21.45
CA GLU A 418 -9.50 -21.47 20.44
C GLU A 418 -9.93 -21.00 19.06
N ILE A 419 -8.95 -20.72 18.20
CA ILE A 419 -9.14 -20.16 16.88
C ILE A 419 -8.69 -21.18 15.83
N LEU A 420 -9.57 -21.43 14.86
CA LEU A 420 -9.34 -22.26 13.70
C LEU A 420 -9.34 -21.40 12.44
N LEU A 421 -8.25 -21.47 11.69
CA LEU A 421 -8.15 -20.93 10.33
C LEU A 421 -8.18 -22.09 9.34
N LYS A 422 -9.24 -22.16 8.54
CA LYS A 422 -9.48 -23.23 7.56
C LYS A 422 -9.42 -22.67 6.14
N PRO A 423 -8.34 -22.92 5.37
CA PRO A 423 -8.29 -22.55 3.96
C PRO A 423 -9.42 -23.22 3.18
N ILE A 424 -10.14 -22.46 2.35
CA ILE A 424 -11.18 -23.02 1.48
C ILE A 424 -10.64 -23.32 0.08
N LEU A 425 -11.30 -24.25 -0.61
CA LEU A 425 -10.95 -24.59 -1.98
C LEU A 425 -11.06 -23.35 -2.88
N ARG A 426 -9.96 -23.01 -3.54
CA ARG A 426 -9.91 -21.99 -4.60
C ARG A 426 -10.17 -22.66 -5.94
N LEU A 427 -11.21 -22.26 -6.65
CA LEU A 427 -11.55 -22.85 -7.96
C LEU A 427 -10.55 -22.42 -9.02
N TYR A 428 -10.05 -21.18 -8.93
CA TYR A 428 -8.96 -20.65 -9.72
C TYR A 428 -7.83 -20.24 -8.79
N ASN A 429 -6.75 -21.02 -8.70
CA ASN A 429 -5.67 -20.77 -7.75
C ASN A 429 -4.55 -19.86 -8.29
N GLN A 430 -4.72 -19.32 -9.51
CA GLN A 430 -3.77 -18.38 -10.10
C GLN A 430 -3.67 -17.10 -9.25
N GLY A 431 -2.47 -16.55 -9.09
CA GLY A 431 -2.25 -15.30 -8.35
C GLY A 431 -2.56 -15.36 -6.85
N ALA A 432 -2.65 -16.57 -6.29
CA ALA A 432 -2.89 -16.84 -4.88
C ALA A 432 -1.89 -16.14 -3.95
N GLU A 433 -0.61 -16.17 -4.32
CA GLU A 433 0.50 -15.54 -3.61
C GLU A 433 0.38 -14.00 -3.58
N TYR A 434 -0.41 -13.41 -4.47
CA TYR A 434 -0.70 -11.98 -4.53
C TYR A 434 -2.06 -11.61 -3.91
N ASN A 435 -2.81 -12.60 -3.39
CA ASN A 435 -4.20 -12.43 -2.96
C ASN A 435 -5.10 -11.83 -4.07
N ASN A 436 -4.81 -12.20 -5.33
CA ASN A 436 -5.42 -11.60 -6.50
C ASN A 436 -5.47 -12.57 -7.68
N PRO A 437 -6.66 -13.11 -8.05
CA PRO A 437 -6.78 -14.17 -9.05
C PRO A 437 -6.41 -13.75 -10.48
N VAL A 438 -6.40 -12.45 -10.79
CA VAL A 438 -6.11 -11.99 -12.16
C VAL A 438 -4.62 -11.77 -12.40
N ILE A 439 -3.78 -11.84 -11.37
CA ILE A 439 -2.32 -11.71 -11.51
C ILE A 439 -1.73 -13.08 -11.85
N GLU A 440 -1.08 -13.18 -13.00
CA GLU A 440 -0.41 -14.40 -13.44
C GLU A 440 0.97 -14.53 -12.81
N SER A 441 1.76 -13.46 -12.81
CA SER A 441 3.10 -13.44 -12.23
C SER A 441 3.61 -12.02 -12.07
N THR A 442 4.66 -11.85 -11.26
CA THR A 442 5.43 -10.62 -11.17
C THR A 442 6.92 -10.88 -11.36
N LYS A 443 7.64 -9.84 -11.75
CA LYS A 443 9.10 -9.79 -11.69
C LYS A 443 9.51 -8.52 -10.97
N PRO A 444 10.21 -8.60 -9.84
CA PRO A 444 10.59 -9.80 -9.09
C PRO A 444 9.38 -10.57 -8.55
N ALA A 445 9.53 -11.88 -8.32
CA ALA A 445 8.51 -12.71 -7.67
C ALA A 445 8.39 -12.37 -6.17
N VAL A 446 7.35 -12.88 -5.51
CA VAL A 446 7.20 -12.76 -4.06
C VAL A 446 8.36 -13.46 -3.34
N HIS A 447 8.94 -12.78 -2.35
CA HIS A 447 10.12 -13.17 -1.57
C HIS A 447 11.41 -13.33 -2.39
N GLU A 448 11.47 -12.81 -3.62
CA GLU A 448 12.70 -12.87 -4.42
C GLU A 448 13.81 -11.98 -3.85
N PHE A 449 15.06 -12.44 -3.96
CA PHE A 449 16.25 -11.67 -3.62
C PHE A 449 16.82 -10.95 -4.84
N ILE A 450 16.74 -9.63 -4.85
CA ILE A 450 17.16 -8.77 -5.96
C ILE A 450 18.49 -8.07 -5.71
N ASP A 451 19.13 -7.65 -6.80
CA ASP A 451 20.18 -6.64 -6.73
C ASP A 451 19.52 -5.25 -6.56
N SER A 452 20.17 -4.32 -5.85
CA SER A 452 19.65 -2.95 -5.66
C SER A 452 19.61 -2.13 -6.95
N SER A 453 20.22 -2.64 -8.03
CA SER A 453 20.29 -2.00 -9.35
C SER A 453 19.14 -2.32 -10.31
N ILE A 454 18.09 -3.03 -9.88
CA ILE A 454 16.93 -3.24 -10.76
C ILE A 454 16.33 -1.89 -11.16
N ASN A 455 16.01 -1.77 -12.44
CA ASN A 455 15.49 -0.55 -13.06
C ASN A 455 14.02 -0.67 -13.46
N GLU A 456 13.41 -1.85 -13.27
CA GLU A 456 12.04 -2.13 -13.65
C GLU A 456 11.48 -3.26 -12.77
N ILE A 457 10.18 -3.17 -12.46
CA ILE A 457 9.36 -4.30 -12.06
C ILE A 457 8.25 -4.50 -13.09
N THR A 458 7.80 -5.75 -13.25
CA THR A 458 6.70 -6.08 -14.15
C THR A 458 5.61 -6.86 -13.44
N ILE A 459 4.37 -6.63 -13.86
CA ILE A 459 3.20 -7.39 -13.41
C ILE A 459 2.50 -7.92 -14.65
N LYS A 460 2.36 -9.24 -14.75
CA LYS A 460 1.64 -9.88 -15.83
C LYS A 460 0.25 -10.30 -15.35
N TYR A 461 -0.77 -9.83 -16.04
CA TYR A 461 -2.16 -10.16 -15.78
C TYR A 461 -2.61 -11.31 -16.69
N SER A 462 -3.59 -12.08 -16.23
CA SER A 462 -4.23 -13.18 -16.98
C SER A 462 -5.27 -12.70 -17.99
N ILE A 463 -5.64 -11.42 -17.94
CA ILE A 463 -6.58 -10.76 -18.83
C ILE A 463 -5.94 -9.50 -19.44
N PRO A 464 -6.37 -9.07 -20.65
CA PRO A 464 -5.88 -7.84 -21.25
C PRO A 464 -6.26 -6.60 -20.43
N ILE A 465 -5.38 -5.60 -20.36
CA ILE A 465 -5.49 -4.44 -19.47
C ILE A 465 -5.15 -3.10 -20.13
N ASN A 466 -5.70 -2.02 -19.56
CA ASN A 466 -5.24 -0.63 -19.76
C ASN A 466 -4.81 0.00 -18.43
N GLY A 467 -3.93 1.00 -18.46
CA GLY A 467 -3.53 1.77 -17.27
C GLY A 467 -4.55 2.83 -16.87
N ASP A 468 -4.66 3.12 -15.56
CA ASP A 468 -5.57 4.15 -15.03
C ASP A 468 -4.89 5.05 -13.97
N LEU A 469 -5.52 6.19 -13.67
CA LEU A 469 -5.03 7.25 -12.81
C LEU A 469 -5.14 6.86 -11.31
N TYR A 470 -4.02 6.83 -10.60
CA TYR A 470 -4.05 6.87 -9.13
C TYR A 470 -2.75 7.39 -8.50
N LYS A 471 -2.85 8.20 -7.45
CA LYS A 471 -1.70 8.67 -6.65
C LYS A 471 -1.73 8.04 -5.25
N PRO A 472 -0.82 7.10 -4.94
CA PRO A 472 -0.63 6.56 -3.59
C PRO A 472 0.05 7.51 -2.59
N ASN A 473 -0.09 7.23 -1.29
CA ASN A 473 0.70 7.86 -0.22
C ASN A 473 2.01 7.12 0.13
N LEU A 474 2.84 7.83 0.90
CA LEU A 474 4.24 7.59 1.32
C LEU A 474 4.86 6.19 1.03
N LEU A 475 5.49 6.09 -0.14
CA LEU A 475 6.45 5.04 -0.50
C LEU A 475 7.78 5.70 -0.91
N ARG A 476 8.87 4.93 -0.95
CA ARG A 476 10.15 5.43 -1.48
C ARG A 476 10.03 5.91 -2.92
N GLN A 477 9.14 5.26 -3.66
CA GLN A 477 8.73 5.63 -4.99
C GLN A 477 7.25 5.36 -5.14
N THR A 478 6.55 6.31 -5.72
CA THR A 478 5.13 6.25 -6.03
C THR A 478 4.94 6.60 -7.50
N ILE A 479 4.25 5.75 -8.26
CA ILE A 479 3.95 6.00 -9.67
C ILE A 479 2.46 5.75 -9.90
N SER A 480 1.82 6.66 -10.65
CA SER A 480 0.44 6.52 -11.12
C SER A 480 0.36 5.59 -12.33
N GLY A 481 -0.72 4.82 -12.46
CA GLY A 481 -0.90 3.87 -13.59
C GLY A 481 -0.99 4.56 -14.95
N ASP A 482 -1.47 5.81 -14.99
CA ASP A 482 -1.52 6.67 -16.19
C ASP A 482 -0.22 7.46 -16.44
N SER A 483 0.77 7.32 -15.56
CA SER A 483 2.06 7.98 -15.72
C SER A 483 2.68 7.55 -17.03
N LYS A 484 3.23 8.51 -17.79
CA LYS A 484 4.03 8.21 -19.00
C LYS A 484 5.24 7.31 -18.73
N LEU A 485 5.59 7.11 -17.46
CA LEU A 485 6.63 6.19 -17.01
C LEU A 485 6.16 4.73 -17.04
N CYS A 486 4.88 4.45 -16.79
CA CYS A 486 4.30 3.12 -16.88
C CYS A 486 3.96 2.80 -18.32
N THR A 487 4.24 1.58 -18.76
CA THR A 487 3.86 1.13 -20.11
C THR A 487 3.19 -0.23 -20.05
N VAL A 488 2.17 -0.41 -20.88
CA VAL A 488 1.57 -1.73 -21.13
C VAL A 488 2.34 -2.35 -22.29
N GLY A 489 2.83 -3.57 -22.10
CA GLY A 489 3.55 -4.34 -23.10
C GLY A 489 2.68 -4.62 -24.32
N SER A 490 3.31 -4.94 -25.44
CA SER A 490 2.60 -5.25 -26.70
C SER A 490 1.69 -6.49 -26.61
N ASP A 491 1.83 -7.29 -25.55
CA ASP A 491 0.94 -8.40 -25.24
C ASP A 491 -0.41 -7.95 -24.66
N ASN A 492 -0.56 -6.67 -24.28
CA ASN A 492 -1.69 -6.10 -23.55
C ASN A 492 -1.94 -6.71 -22.16
N HIS A 493 -1.02 -7.51 -21.63
CA HIS A 493 -1.18 -8.22 -20.35
C HIS A 493 -0.13 -7.79 -19.33
N THR A 494 1.03 -7.31 -19.77
CA THR A 494 2.15 -6.98 -18.89
C THR A 494 2.24 -5.48 -18.66
N VAL A 495 2.27 -5.04 -17.41
CA VAL A 495 2.63 -3.66 -17.03
C VAL A 495 4.11 -3.61 -16.68
N HIS A 496 4.81 -2.66 -17.28
CA HIS A 496 6.19 -2.30 -16.97
C HIS A 496 6.22 -1.03 -16.13
N ILE A 497 6.82 -1.11 -14.96
CA ILE A 497 6.92 -0.01 -14.01
C ILE A 497 8.41 0.27 -13.76
N PRO A 498 8.93 1.44 -14.14
CA PRO A 498 10.33 1.76 -13.96
C PRO A 498 10.63 1.96 -12.47
N ILE A 499 11.83 1.58 -12.07
CA ILE A 499 12.33 1.70 -10.70
C ILE A 499 13.54 2.63 -10.70
N PHE A 500 13.48 3.66 -9.87
CA PHE A 500 14.61 4.54 -9.65
C PHE A 500 15.68 3.84 -8.81
N SER A 501 16.95 4.12 -9.08
CA SER A 501 18.09 3.58 -8.33
C SER A 501 18.01 3.85 -6.82
N SER A 502 17.28 4.88 -6.43
CA SER A 502 17.05 5.29 -5.05
C SER A 502 15.99 4.46 -4.30
N THR A 503 15.23 3.60 -5.00
CA THR A 503 14.08 2.88 -4.44
C THR A 503 14.50 1.66 -3.62
N PHE A 504 15.16 0.67 -4.21
CA PHE A 504 15.65 -0.52 -3.50
C PHE A 504 17.11 -0.36 -3.05
N ASN A 505 17.46 0.82 -2.55
CA ASN A 505 18.84 1.23 -2.37
C ASN A 505 19.49 0.79 -1.04
N GLN A 506 18.75 0.17 -0.13
CA GLN A 506 19.31 -0.39 1.09
C GLN A 506 19.65 -1.85 0.89
N PRO A 507 20.86 -2.28 1.26
CA PRO A 507 21.27 -3.67 1.23
C PRO A 507 20.59 -4.48 2.32
N ASN A 508 20.49 -5.80 2.11
CA ASN A 508 19.99 -6.75 3.12
C ASN A 508 18.68 -6.30 3.80
N SER A 509 17.79 -5.69 3.02
CA SER A 509 16.58 -5.04 3.50
C SER A 509 15.37 -5.62 2.80
N SER A 510 14.27 -5.71 3.52
CA SER A 510 12.99 -6.15 2.99
C SER A 510 12.14 -4.95 2.62
N TYR A 511 11.58 -5.01 1.42
CA TYR A 511 10.67 -4.04 0.85
C TYR A 511 9.33 -4.72 0.59
N HIS A 512 8.26 -3.95 0.56
CA HIS A 512 6.98 -4.43 0.06
C HIS A 512 6.50 -3.50 -1.06
N VAL A 513 5.84 -4.08 -2.05
CA VAL A 513 5.21 -3.36 -3.15
C VAL A 513 3.70 -3.40 -2.94
N VAL A 514 3.07 -2.23 -3.00
CA VAL A 514 1.61 -2.08 -2.96
C VAL A 514 1.15 -1.69 -4.34
N ILE A 515 0.12 -2.36 -4.84
CA ILE A 515 -0.58 -1.96 -6.06
C ILE A 515 -2.00 -1.62 -5.63
N ASP A 516 -2.42 -0.38 -5.86
CA ASP A 516 -3.76 0.04 -5.49
C ASP A 516 -4.83 -0.60 -6.37
N ASN A 517 -6.02 -0.72 -5.81
CA ASN A 517 -7.19 -1.03 -6.60
C ASN A 517 -7.40 0.03 -7.68
N ASN A 518 -7.82 -0.41 -8.87
CA ASN A 518 -7.95 0.44 -10.05
C ASN A 518 -6.62 1.01 -10.58
N PHE A 519 -5.48 0.36 -10.30
CA PHE A 519 -4.22 0.71 -10.98
C PHE A 519 -4.25 0.34 -12.48
N VAL A 520 -4.98 -0.73 -12.81
CA VAL A 520 -5.28 -1.16 -14.17
C VAL A 520 -6.76 -1.51 -14.30
N ILE A 521 -7.28 -1.37 -15.51
CA ILE A 521 -8.65 -1.75 -15.88
C ILE A 521 -8.61 -2.89 -16.91
N SER A 522 -9.62 -3.76 -16.88
CA SER A 522 -9.82 -4.77 -17.93
C SER A 522 -10.10 -4.09 -19.27
N GLN A 523 -9.34 -4.42 -20.31
CA GLN A 523 -9.57 -3.89 -21.65
C GLN A 523 -10.88 -4.44 -22.26
N GLU A 524 -11.26 -5.67 -21.93
CA GLU A 524 -12.47 -6.33 -22.47
C GLU A 524 -13.75 -5.69 -21.92
N ARG A 525 -13.78 -5.41 -20.60
CA ARG A 525 -15.01 -5.03 -19.88
C ARG A 525 -14.99 -3.62 -19.34
N ASN A 526 -13.87 -2.93 -19.43
CA ASN A 526 -13.67 -1.60 -18.86
C ASN A 526 -13.96 -1.55 -17.34
N GLU A 527 -13.54 -2.62 -16.63
CA GLU A 527 -13.77 -2.79 -15.19
C GLU A 527 -12.46 -2.64 -14.40
N PRO A 528 -12.48 -1.94 -13.25
CA PRO A 528 -11.31 -1.70 -12.40
C PRO A 528 -10.79 -2.97 -11.77
N LEU A 529 -9.52 -3.33 -11.91
CA LEU A 529 -9.00 -4.56 -11.31
C LEU A 529 -8.56 -4.33 -9.86
N LEU A 530 -8.62 -5.41 -9.09
CA LEU A 530 -8.05 -5.40 -7.75
C LEU A 530 -6.53 -5.25 -7.80
N GLY A 531 -5.98 -4.60 -6.78
CA GLY A 531 -4.53 -4.45 -6.61
C GLY A 531 -3.87 -5.55 -5.77
N ILE A 532 -2.65 -5.29 -5.31
CA ILE A 532 -1.85 -6.11 -4.38
C ILE A 532 -1.77 -5.36 -3.05
N ILE A 533 -2.25 -6.00 -1.99
CA ILE A 533 -2.31 -5.41 -0.66
C ILE A 533 -0.91 -5.38 -0.03
N GLY A 534 -0.63 -4.38 0.80
CA GLY A 534 0.63 -4.23 1.52
C GLY A 534 1.04 -5.49 2.29
N LYS A 535 2.37 -5.67 2.45
CA LYS A 535 3.00 -6.87 3.03
C LYS A 535 2.73 -8.19 2.29
N THR A 536 2.01 -8.19 1.15
CA THR A 536 1.81 -9.41 0.32
C THR A 536 2.98 -9.62 -0.64
N TRP A 537 3.28 -8.64 -1.50
CA TRP A 537 4.44 -8.73 -2.39
C TRP A 537 5.69 -8.17 -1.71
N MET A 538 6.38 -9.05 -0.99
CA MET A 538 7.65 -8.72 -0.33
C MET A 538 8.84 -9.05 -1.23
N ILE A 539 9.84 -8.18 -1.24
CA ILE A 539 11.08 -8.33 -2.01
C ILE A 539 12.26 -8.04 -1.08
N SER A 540 13.34 -8.81 -1.18
CA SER A 540 14.53 -8.61 -0.36
C SER A 540 15.72 -8.19 -1.22
N THR A 541 16.53 -7.25 -0.75
CA THR A 541 17.78 -6.89 -1.43
C THR A 541 18.93 -7.76 -0.96
N LYS A 542 19.85 -8.07 -1.87
CA LYS A 542 21.08 -8.80 -1.55
C LYS A 542 21.99 -7.98 -0.62
N THR A 543 22.91 -8.68 0.04
CA THR A 543 23.96 -8.06 0.84
C THR A 543 24.91 -7.23 -0.02
N PHE A 544 25.56 -6.24 0.59
CA PHE A 544 26.54 -5.40 -0.08
C PHE A 544 27.64 -6.29 -0.70
N LYS A 545 27.87 -6.16 -2.01
CA LYS A 545 29.18 -6.52 -2.57
C LYS A 545 30.12 -5.38 -2.18
N ALA A 546 31.12 -5.65 -1.36
CA ALA A 546 32.07 -4.64 -0.88
C ALA A 546 32.53 -3.74 -2.03
N LYS A 547 32.00 -2.50 -2.08
CA LYS A 547 32.48 -1.46 -3.00
C LYS A 547 33.42 -0.53 -2.22
N GLN A 548 34.43 -0.03 -2.93
CA GLN A 548 35.53 0.79 -2.43
C GLN A 548 35.10 1.85 -1.40
N HIS A 549 35.91 1.98 -0.33
CA HIS A 549 35.89 3.12 0.58
C HIS A 549 35.78 4.43 -0.23
N SER A 550 34.81 5.27 0.11
CA SER A 550 34.68 6.62 -0.45
C SER A 550 34.80 7.67 0.65
N VAL A 551 35.66 8.66 0.43
CA VAL A 551 35.81 9.84 1.29
C VAL A 551 34.52 10.65 1.37
N SER A 552 34.34 11.44 2.42
CA SER A 552 33.16 12.31 2.57
C SER A 552 32.92 13.20 1.35
N VAL A 553 31.66 13.41 0.98
CA VAL A 553 31.24 14.19 -0.19
C VAL A 553 30.40 15.38 0.27
N THR A 554 30.76 16.60 -0.12
CA THR A 554 29.93 17.79 0.11
C THR A 554 29.16 18.13 -1.17
N GLY A 555 27.88 18.45 -1.01
CA GLY A 555 26.97 18.80 -2.09
C GLY A 555 26.20 20.09 -1.83
N LEU A 556 25.86 20.79 -2.90
CA LEU A 556 24.98 21.95 -2.88
C LEU A 556 23.58 21.59 -3.35
N LEU A 557 22.60 21.93 -2.53
CA LEU A 557 21.17 21.71 -2.74
C LEU A 557 20.47 23.04 -2.96
N ARG A 558 19.69 23.18 -4.03
CA ARG A 558 18.91 24.40 -4.27
C ARG A 558 17.50 24.30 -3.71
N LEU A 559 17.03 25.38 -3.07
CA LEU A 559 15.63 25.55 -2.70
C LEU A 559 14.84 26.22 -3.82
N ASN A 560 13.54 25.94 -3.91
CA ASN A 560 12.62 26.69 -4.76
C ASN A 560 12.39 28.10 -4.17
N GLU A 561 11.62 28.96 -4.86
CA GLU A 561 11.43 30.35 -4.41
C GLU A 561 10.72 30.46 -3.05
N GLU A 562 9.72 29.60 -2.82
CA GLU A 562 9.00 29.51 -1.55
C GLU A 562 9.93 29.07 -0.41
N GLY A 563 10.70 28.01 -0.65
CA GLY A 563 11.69 27.47 0.27
C GLY A 563 12.78 28.46 0.62
N SER A 564 13.26 29.20 -0.37
CA SER A 564 14.27 30.25 -0.20
C SER A 564 13.72 31.39 0.67
N SER A 565 12.47 31.79 0.43
CA SER A 565 11.79 32.80 1.25
C SER A 565 11.60 32.32 2.70
N LYS A 566 11.13 31.08 2.89
CA LYS A 566 10.93 30.47 4.21
C LYS A 566 12.25 30.30 4.97
N PHE A 567 13.31 29.86 4.29
CA PHE A 567 14.64 29.71 4.86
C PHE A 567 15.20 31.04 5.39
N LEU A 568 15.05 32.13 4.63
CA LEU A 568 15.52 33.46 5.03
C LEU A 568 14.72 34.05 6.20
N GLN A 569 13.50 33.58 6.45
CA GLN A 569 12.61 34.07 7.52
C GLN A 569 12.63 33.19 8.79
N THR A 570 13.24 32.00 8.73
CA THR A 570 13.25 31.00 9.82
C THR A 570 14.64 30.90 10.45
N ASN A 571 14.74 30.26 11.62
CA ASN A 571 16.02 29.85 12.17
C ASN A 571 16.73 28.87 11.22
N GLN A 572 17.85 29.30 10.64
CA GLN A 572 18.61 28.54 9.64
C GLN A 572 19.09 27.19 10.18
N SER A 573 19.54 27.13 11.43
CA SER A 573 20.02 25.89 12.06
C SER A 573 18.90 24.86 12.21
N GLU A 574 17.71 25.32 12.59
CA GLU A 574 16.52 24.48 12.69
C GLU A 574 16.10 23.93 11.32
N PHE A 575 16.10 24.79 10.30
CA PHE A 575 15.79 24.40 8.92
C PHE A 575 16.75 23.32 8.39
N PHE A 576 18.07 23.50 8.60
CA PHE A 576 19.06 22.49 8.26
C PHE A 576 18.81 21.16 8.99
N ASN A 577 18.55 21.21 10.30
CA ASN A 577 18.30 20.02 11.11
C ASN A 577 17.06 19.25 10.65
N ASN A 578 15.99 19.95 10.24
CA ASN A 578 14.77 19.33 9.74
C ASN A 578 14.98 18.66 8.38
N ILE A 579 15.76 19.28 7.46
CA ILE A 579 16.15 18.62 6.20
C ILE A 579 17.02 17.38 6.47
N ILE A 580 18.03 17.47 7.34
CA ILE A 580 18.89 16.34 7.68
C ILE A 580 18.07 15.20 8.27
N GLN A 581 17.14 15.51 9.18
CA GLN A 581 16.25 14.51 9.77
C GLN A 581 15.31 13.88 8.74
N ALA A 582 14.79 14.66 7.79
CA ALA A 582 13.98 14.14 6.70
C ALA A 582 14.80 13.21 5.79
N PHE A 583 16.00 13.64 5.37
CA PHE A 583 16.89 12.81 4.55
C PHE A 583 17.31 11.52 5.24
N SER A 584 17.66 11.55 6.53
CA SER A 584 18.03 10.35 7.29
C SER A 584 16.88 9.34 7.47
N LYS A 585 15.63 9.79 7.33
CA LYS A 585 14.45 8.91 7.35
C LYS A 585 14.15 8.37 5.95
N ILE A 586 14.22 9.22 4.93
CA ILE A 586 13.90 8.86 3.52
C ILE A 586 14.97 7.93 2.95
N ILE A 587 16.23 8.20 3.26
CA ILE A 587 17.36 7.30 3.06
C ILE A 587 17.73 6.82 4.46
N PRO A 588 17.33 5.62 4.90
CA PRO A 588 17.52 5.19 6.27
C PRO A 588 18.99 4.84 6.49
N ILE A 589 19.75 5.89 6.75
CA ILE A 589 21.14 5.93 7.17
C ILE A 589 21.17 6.59 8.52
N ASP A 590 22.22 6.31 9.29
CA ASP A 590 22.46 7.02 10.55
C ASP A 590 22.46 8.54 10.29
N LYS A 591 21.72 9.31 11.10
CA LYS A 591 21.64 10.77 11.02
C LYS A 591 23.03 11.41 11.03
N GLN A 592 24.01 10.79 11.69
CA GLN A 592 25.41 11.24 11.71
C GLN A 592 26.10 11.15 10.33
N ARG A 593 25.52 10.44 9.36
CA ARG A 593 26.05 10.34 7.98
C ARG A 593 25.78 11.58 7.14
N ILE A 594 24.86 12.45 7.53
CA ILE A 594 24.61 13.72 6.85
C ILE A 594 24.80 14.86 7.85
N THR A 595 25.72 15.76 7.56
CA THR A 595 26.00 16.96 8.35
C THR A 595 25.94 18.20 7.47
N THR A 596 26.01 19.37 8.09
CA THR A 596 26.17 20.64 7.38
C THR A 596 27.22 21.47 8.10
N ASN A 597 27.90 22.33 7.36
CA ASN A 597 28.74 23.39 7.92
C ASN A 597 27.95 24.71 8.13
N GLY A 598 26.65 24.71 7.84
CA GLY A 598 25.77 25.88 7.91
C GLY A 598 25.99 26.90 6.79
N GLU A 599 26.86 26.61 5.82
CA GLU A 599 27.11 27.50 4.69
C GLU A 599 25.94 27.48 3.70
N TRP A 600 25.52 28.67 3.28
CA TRP A 600 24.54 28.88 2.24
C TRP A 600 24.90 30.11 1.40
N GLN A 601 24.39 30.17 0.18
CA GLN A 601 24.57 31.32 -0.72
C GLN A 601 23.36 31.50 -1.63
N ASN A 602 23.15 32.69 -2.16
CA ASN A 602 22.18 32.87 -3.25
C ASN A 602 22.71 32.17 -4.52
N ASP A 603 21.83 31.55 -5.28
CA ASP A 603 22.18 30.95 -6.56
C ASP A 603 22.62 32.07 -7.52
N PRO A 604 23.87 32.05 -8.05
CA PRO A 604 24.36 33.09 -8.95
C PRO A 604 23.54 33.22 -10.25
N THR A 605 22.92 32.12 -10.68
CA THR A 605 22.08 32.06 -11.88
C THR A 605 20.62 32.36 -11.59
N PHE A 606 20.16 32.11 -10.36
CA PHE A 606 18.79 32.40 -9.90
C PHE A 606 18.81 33.13 -8.55
N PRO A 607 19.04 34.45 -8.52
CA PRO A 607 19.34 35.18 -7.27
C PRO A 607 18.26 35.13 -6.18
N LYS A 608 17.02 34.77 -6.54
CA LYS A 608 15.91 34.57 -5.59
C LYS A 608 15.93 33.20 -4.91
N LYS A 609 16.80 32.29 -5.35
CA LYS A 609 16.90 30.92 -4.85
C LYS A 609 18.17 30.77 -4.00
N VAL A 610 18.06 29.98 -2.94
CA VAL A 610 19.16 29.70 -2.00
C VAL A 610 19.76 28.33 -2.27
N LEU A 611 21.09 28.25 -2.20
CA LEU A 611 21.88 27.02 -2.21
C LEU A 611 22.34 26.70 -0.78
N LEU A 612 22.07 25.47 -0.35
CA LEU A 612 22.41 24.93 0.96
C LEU A 612 23.54 23.89 0.84
N SER A 613 24.53 23.95 1.73
CA SER A 613 25.63 22.99 1.79
C SER A 613 25.34 21.82 2.73
N PHE A 614 25.50 20.59 2.24
CA PHE A 614 25.42 19.37 3.04
C PHE A 614 26.62 18.47 2.78
N THR A 615 27.15 17.85 3.83
CA THR A 615 28.25 16.89 3.77
C THR A 615 27.73 15.49 4.12
N ILE A 616 28.04 14.53 3.25
CA ILE A 616 27.79 13.13 3.47
C ILE A 616 29.09 12.50 3.95
N ASN A 617 29.10 12.05 5.20
CA ASN A 617 30.28 11.49 5.82
C ASN A 617 30.61 10.10 5.25
N GLU A 618 31.88 9.77 5.22
CA GLU A 618 32.39 8.45 4.84
C GLU A 618 31.76 7.32 5.65
N ALA A 619 31.71 6.14 5.05
CA ALA A 619 31.20 4.94 5.70
C ALA A 619 32.19 4.44 6.77
N LYS A 620 31.70 4.11 7.96
CA LYS A 620 32.54 3.59 9.05
C LYS A 620 32.78 2.08 8.95
N SER A 621 31.96 1.36 8.17
CA SER A 621 32.10 -0.08 7.94
C SER A 621 31.85 -0.44 6.47
N ALA A 622 32.36 -1.60 6.04
CA ALA A 622 32.15 -2.14 4.69
C ALA A 622 30.71 -2.59 4.41
N ILE A 623 29.84 -2.59 5.43
CA ILE A 623 28.42 -2.98 5.34
C ILE A 623 27.55 -1.73 5.09
N GLU A 624 28.10 -0.53 5.32
CA GLU A 624 27.41 0.73 5.10
C GLU A 624 27.52 1.24 3.65
N PRO A 625 26.50 1.96 3.14
CA PRO A 625 26.60 2.63 1.85
C PRO A 625 27.72 3.68 1.83
N SER A 626 28.45 3.71 0.72
CA SER A 626 29.48 4.72 0.45
C SER A 626 28.88 6.13 0.42
N SER A 627 29.65 7.15 0.81
CA SER A 627 29.23 8.56 0.72
C SER A 627 28.81 8.95 -0.71
N LYS A 628 29.49 8.42 -1.73
CA LYS A 628 29.14 8.63 -3.14
C LYS A 628 27.80 7.99 -3.49
N THR A 629 27.52 6.78 -3.02
CA THR A 629 26.23 6.11 -3.22
C THR A 629 25.08 6.90 -2.60
N ILE A 630 25.25 7.41 -1.38
CA ILE A 630 24.24 8.23 -0.72
C ILE A 630 24.03 9.54 -1.50
N PHE A 631 25.12 10.16 -1.99
CA PHE A 631 25.05 11.38 -2.80
C PHE A 631 24.23 11.16 -4.08
N ASP A 632 24.54 10.08 -4.82
CA ASP A 632 23.87 9.77 -6.08
C ASP A 632 22.39 9.41 -5.87
N ASN A 633 22.08 8.72 -4.77
CA ASN A 633 20.70 8.43 -4.37
C ASN A 633 19.93 9.71 -4.02
N LEU A 634 20.52 10.63 -3.23
CA LEU A 634 19.91 11.94 -2.93
C LEU A 634 19.67 12.74 -4.22
N GLY A 635 20.65 12.78 -5.12
CA GLY A 635 20.50 13.42 -6.43
C GLY A 635 19.32 12.87 -7.21
N THR A 636 19.18 11.53 -7.26
CA THR A 636 18.04 10.87 -7.92
C THR A 636 16.71 11.19 -7.24
N PHE A 637 16.66 11.20 -5.91
CA PHE A 637 15.46 11.59 -5.17
C PHE A 637 15.03 13.03 -5.49
N ILE A 638 15.98 13.96 -5.57
CA ILE A 638 15.71 15.37 -5.88
C ILE A 638 15.23 15.55 -7.32
N GLU A 639 15.89 14.90 -8.29
CA GLU A 639 15.49 14.94 -9.70
C GLU A 639 14.09 14.33 -9.92
N ARG A 640 13.75 13.30 -9.14
CA ARG A 640 12.46 12.60 -9.19
C ARG A 640 11.53 13.00 -8.06
N LYS A 641 11.69 14.19 -7.47
CA LYS A 641 11.01 14.62 -6.23
C LYS A 641 9.51 14.32 -6.25
N GLY A 642 8.82 14.66 -7.34
CA GLY A 642 7.37 14.44 -7.51
C GLY A 642 6.89 12.98 -7.42
N PHE A 643 7.79 11.99 -7.45
CA PHE A 643 7.47 10.56 -7.34
C PHE A 643 8.01 9.94 -6.06
N THR A 644 8.54 10.72 -5.12
CA THR A 644 9.27 10.20 -3.96
C THR A 644 8.77 10.83 -2.67
N ALA A 645 9.14 10.24 -1.52
CA ALA A 645 8.78 10.77 -0.22
C ALA A 645 9.22 12.24 0.03
N LEU A 646 10.14 12.79 -0.78
CA LEU A 646 10.56 14.19 -0.66
C LEU A 646 9.42 15.18 -0.91
N SER A 647 8.46 14.87 -1.79
CA SER A 647 7.35 15.78 -2.12
C SER A 647 6.39 16.01 -0.95
N ASN A 648 6.34 15.08 0.00
CA ASN A 648 5.30 15.04 1.04
C ASN A 648 5.79 15.58 2.40
N ASN A 649 7.07 15.90 2.54
CA ASN A 649 7.62 16.46 3.77
C ASN A 649 7.73 17.99 3.68
N GLU A 650 7.39 18.67 4.77
CA GLU A 650 7.29 20.13 4.86
C GLU A 650 8.57 20.86 4.43
N TYR A 651 9.75 20.32 4.72
CA TYR A 651 11.02 20.97 4.42
C TYR A 651 11.63 20.48 3.11
N THR A 652 11.53 19.19 2.79
CA THR A 652 12.11 18.67 1.55
C THR A 652 11.25 18.94 0.32
N SER A 653 9.95 19.21 0.48
CA SER A 653 9.07 19.64 -0.61
C SER A 653 9.52 20.97 -1.23
N LEU A 654 10.19 21.80 -0.42
CA LEU A 654 10.75 23.11 -0.77
C LEU A 654 12.05 23.04 -1.59
N ILE A 655 12.58 21.84 -1.84
CA ILE A 655 13.76 21.63 -2.69
C ILE A 655 13.39 21.88 -4.15
N ASP A 656 14.27 22.53 -4.91
CA ASP A 656 14.09 22.75 -6.34
C ASP A 656 14.48 21.49 -7.14
N GLU A 657 13.49 20.78 -7.66
CA GLU A 657 13.69 19.56 -8.47
C GLU A 657 14.30 19.84 -9.85
N SER A 658 14.27 21.09 -10.32
CA SER A 658 14.92 21.50 -11.59
C SER A 658 16.45 21.66 -11.46
N ALA A 659 16.98 21.57 -10.24
CA ALA A 659 18.39 21.74 -9.95
C ALA A 659 19.05 20.40 -9.65
N SER A 660 20.20 20.14 -10.29
CA SER A 660 21.02 18.98 -9.93
C SER A 660 21.67 19.18 -8.55
N PHE A 661 21.76 18.11 -7.77
CA PHE A 661 22.59 18.09 -6.56
C PHE A 661 24.06 17.99 -6.98
N THR A 662 24.82 19.07 -6.83
CA THR A 662 26.19 19.17 -7.37
C THR A 662 27.24 19.00 -6.28
N ILE A 663 28.28 18.20 -6.55
CA ILE A 663 29.43 18.06 -5.65
C ILE A 663 30.21 19.38 -5.62
N THR A 664 30.50 19.88 -4.43
CA THR A 664 31.48 20.96 -4.26
C THR A 664 32.88 20.38 -4.22
N HIS A 665 33.59 20.47 -5.34
CA HIS A 665 35.04 20.34 -5.28
C HIS A 665 35.61 21.63 -4.69
N TYR A 666 36.24 21.51 -3.53
CA TYR A 666 37.02 22.57 -2.87
C TYR A 666 38.18 23.14 -3.73
N PHE A 667 38.24 22.85 -5.04
CA PHE A 667 39.21 23.43 -5.97
C PHE A 667 38.96 24.93 -6.27
N GLY A 668 37.74 25.43 -6.08
CA GLY A 668 37.42 26.84 -6.35
C GLY A 668 38.09 27.84 -5.39
N LYS A 669 38.30 27.46 -4.13
CA LYS A 669 38.88 28.35 -3.09
C LYS A 669 40.41 28.49 -3.21
N PHE A 670 41.07 27.51 -3.82
CA PHE A 670 42.52 27.50 -3.98
C PHE A 670 43.00 27.91 -5.38
N LEU A 671 42.12 28.01 -6.37
CA LEU A 671 42.52 28.48 -7.71
C LEU A 671 43.26 29.84 -7.68
N PRO A 672 42.83 30.85 -6.91
CA PRO A 672 43.57 32.11 -6.79
C PRO A 672 44.93 31.91 -6.12
N LEU A 673 45.00 31.08 -5.09
CA LEU A 673 46.24 30.77 -4.36
C LEU A 673 47.24 29.98 -5.22
N ILE A 674 46.75 29.06 -6.06
CA ILE A 674 47.57 28.29 -7.01
C ILE A 674 48.12 29.21 -8.10
N ILE A 675 47.31 30.15 -8.61
CA ILE A 675 47.77 31.17 -9.57
C ILE A 675 48.85 32.04 -8.93
N ILE A 676 48.62 32.55 -7.71
CA ILE A 676 49.62 33.34 -6.97
C ILE A 676 50.91 32.53 -6.74
N PHE A 677 50.79 31.25 -6.38
CA PHE A 677 51.96 30.38 -6.14
C PHE A 677 52.74 30.08 -7.43
N LEU A 678 52.04 29.93 -8.56
CA LEU A 678 52.66 29.75 -9.88
C LEU A 678 53.40 31.01 -10.33
N ASP A 679 52.81 32.19 -10.14
CA ASP A 679 53.48 33.48 -10.43
C ASP A 679 54.76 33.63 -9.60
N PHE A 680 54.67 33.36 -8.30
CA PHE A 680 55.83 33.44 -7.39
C PHE A 680 56.93 32.44 -7.77
N ALA A 681 56.56 31.24 -8.22
CA ALA A 681 57.51 30.23 -8.68
C ALA A 681 58.22 30.65 -9.98
N VAL A 682 57.52 31.29 -10.91
CA VAL A 682 58.09 31.82 -12.16
C VAL A 682 59.07 32.96 -11.87
N ASP A 683 58.70 33.90 -11.00
CA ASP A 683 59.57 35.01 -10.59
C ASP A 683 60.85 34.51 -9.88
N LEU A 684 60.73 33.50 -9.02
CA LEU A 684 61.86 32.89 -8.34
C LEU A 684 62.82 32.21 -9.33
N ILE A 685 62.28 31.48 -10.33
CA ILE A 685 63.07 30.85 -11.39
C ILE A 685 63.80 31.93 -12.21
N PHE A 686 63.13 33.03 -12.56
CA PHE A 686 63.73 34.13 -13.30
C PHE A 686 64.88 34.79 -12.51
N THR A 687 64.69 34.94 -11.19
CA THR A 687 65.70 35.52 -10.29
C THR A 687 66.91 34.60 -10.14
N LEU A 688 66.70 33.28 -10.00
CA LEU A 688 67.78 32.28 -9.94
C LEU A 688 68.56 32.18 -11.26
N LEU A 689 67.89 32.33 -12.40
CA LEU A 689 68.55 32.42 -13.71
C LEU A 689 69.38 33.70 -13.82
N ARG A 690 68.94 34.82 -13.24
CA ARG A 690 69.70 36.09 -13.24
C ARG A 690 70.97 36.02 -12.38
N VAL A 691 70.92 35.34 -11.25
CA VAL A 691 72.08 35.15 -10.34
C VAL A 691 73.15 34.22 -10.94
N ASN A 692 72.78 33.29 -11.82
CA ASN A 692 73.73 32.41 -12.51
C ASN A 692 74.44 33.05 -13.73
N TYR A 693 74.05 34.27 -14.15
CA TYR A 693 74.59 34.96 -15.33
C TYR A 693 75.34 36.26 -15.01
N THR A 694 75.86 36.41 -13.79
CA THR A 694 76.84 37.47 -13.46
C THR A 694 78.28 36.92 -13.50
N PRO A 695 79.16 37.41 -14.40
CA PRO A 695 80.52 36.90 -14.54
C PRO A 695 81.44 37.54 -13.47
N HIS A 696 81.99 36.72 -12.56
CA HIS A 696 83.10 37.13 -11.71
C HIS A 696 84.44 36.65 -12.29
N LEU A 697 85.29 37.66 -12.54
CA LEU A 697 86.76 37.71 -12.69
C LEU A 697 87.57 36.40 -12.87
N VAL A 698 88.32 36.38 -13.98
CA VAL A 698 89.56 35.62 -14.20
C VAL A 698 90.72 36.33 -13.47
N ILE A 699 91.64 35.63 -12.77
CA ILE A 699 93.07 35.33 -13.12
C ILE A 699 93.66 34.30 -12.09
N PRO A 700 94.88 33.71 -12.24
CA PRO A 700 95.08 32.31 -12.64
C PRO A 700 95.86 31.46 -11.61
N ASN A 701 95.89 30.13 -11.75
CA ASN A 701 97.13 29.39 -11.45
C ASN A 701 97.20 27.96 -12.02
N LYS A 702 98.33 27.75 -12.70
CA LYS A 702 99.18 26.56 -12.89
C LYS A 702 98.65 25.14 -12.63
N TYR A 703 98.79 24.32 -13.69
CA TYR A 703 99.48 23.00 -13.74
C TYR A 703 99.48 22.12 -12.49
N PHE A 704 98.87 20.94 -12.56
CA PHE A 704 99.57 19.63 -12.59
C PHE A 704 98.58 18.47 -12.84
N GLN A 705 98.92 17.62 -13.81
CA GLN A 705 98.41 16.27 -14.11
C GLN A 705 99.00 15.23 -13.11
N PRO A 706 98.76 13.90 -13.21
CA PRO A 706 97.55 13.12 -13.50
C PRO A 706 97.52 11.80 -12.64
N HIS A 707 96.88 10.75 -13.18
CA HIS A 707 96.96 9.30 -12.87
C HIS A 707 95.95 8.72 -11.87
N TYR A 708 95.34 7.54 -12.07
CA TYR A 708 95.04 6.66 -13.24
C TYR A 708 94.37 5.38 -12.67
N HIS A 709 93.56 4.68 -13.49
CA HIS A 709 93.09 3.27 -13.35
C HIS A 709 92.20 2.91 -12.13
N LYS A 710 91.25 1.97 -12.19
CA LYS A 710 91.35 0.62 -12.79
C LYS A 710 89.98 -0.07 -12.97
N ASP A 711 90.04 -1.03 -13.88
CA ASP A 711 89.16 -2.10 -14.33
C ASP A 711 88.19 -2.84 -13.39
N GLN A 712 87.16 -3.39 -14.07
CA GLN A 712 86.56 -4.74 -13.99
C GLN A 712 85.80 -5.21 -12.73
N GLY A 713 84.56 -5.65 -12.97
CA GLY A 713 84.18 -7.04 -12.72
C GLY A 713 83.20 -7.38 -11.58
N ARG A 714 82.01 -7.87 -12.00
CA ARG A 714 81.16 -8.95 -11.42
C ARG A 714 80.29 -8.71 -10.15
N LEU A 715 78.99 -9.00 -10.38
CA LEU A 715 77.98 -9.74 -9.60
C LEU A 715 78.24 -10.04 -8.10
N TYR A 716 77.22 -9.83 -7.24
CA TYR A 716 76.65 -10.82 -6.28
C TYR A 716 75.25 -10.42 -5.77
N PHE A 717 74.52 -11.43 -5.27
CA PHE A 717 73.09 -11.52 -4.92
C PHE A 717 72.72 -10.95 -3.53
N GLY A 718 71.43 -10.67 -3.30
CA GLY A 718 70.84 -10.49 -1.97
C GLY A 718 69.31 -10.43 -1.97
N VAL A 719 68.68 -11.43 -1.33
CA VAL A 719 67.25 -11.50 -0.96
C VAL A 719 67.12 -11.01 0.48
N VAL A 720 66.17 -10.14 0.83
CA VAL A 720 65.41 -10.16 2.11
C VAL A 720 64.10 -9.34 1.95
N SER A 721 63.01 -9.97 2.42
CA SER A 721 61.63 -9.52 2.74
C SER A 721 60.75 -8.96 1.64
#